data_AF-A0A803NXE8-F1
#
_entry.id   AF-A0A803NXE8-F1
#
_cell.length_a   1.000
_cell.length_b   1.000
_cell.length_c   1.000
_cell.angle_alpha   90.00
_cell.angle_beta   90.00
_cell.angle_gamma   90.00
#
_symmetry.space_group_name_H-M   'P 1'
#
loop_
_entity.id
_entity.type
_entity.pdbx_description
1 polymer ?
#
loop_
_entity_poly.entity_id
_entity_poly.type
_entity_poly.pdbx_seq_one_letter_code
_entity_poly.pdbx_strand_id
1 'polypeptide(L)'
;MESVSEKEKKQSDNTTTVTDNANAPQSLQDSSVAAADNFSSTDSQEFRERVNRDLKAGLHPLRQKFIFWYTRRTPGVRNQSYEDNIKRIVEFSTVEGFWFAYCHLARPSSLPSPTDLHLFKEGIRPLWEDSANCNGGKWILRFKKVVSGRFWEDLVLALIGDQLDYGDNICGAVLSIRFNEDILSVWNRDASDHQAVMALRDSIKRHLKLPHGYVMEYKPHDASLQSAELQYAPTGVVGSTDDEDGDGDNKDYPAITNFHDAKTIFIVESSKLWTIACPIAFNIWCNYGINSFTNIFVGHLGDVELSAVAISLSVIANFSFGFLLGMGSALETLCGQAFGAGQVDMLGVYMQRSWIILFTACFFLLPLYIFSTPILKLLGQEDQIAELAGKFTIQIIPQMFSLAINFPTQKFLQAQSKVTILAWVGFGALIMHTGILYLFIKVFDWGTTGAAAAYDISAWAVAIAQVVYIVGGCQDGWKGLSWLAFKDMWAFVKLSVASAVMLCLEIWYFMTIIVLTGHLEDPIIAVGSLSICMNINGWEGMLFIGVNAAISVRVSNELGSGHPRAAKYTVIVTCVEALCIGILCAMLILLTKDHFAIIFTDSKEMQEAVSRLAFLLGITMVLNSVQPVISGVAVGGGWQALVAYINLFCYYLIGLPLGFFLGYRTNLKVEVKYSSVLTTH
;
A
#
# COMPACT_ATOMS: atom_id res chain seq x y z
N MET A 1 35.39 13.10 47.71
CA MET A 1 36.13 13.67 48.84
C MET A 1 37.06 14.73 48.27
N GLU A 2 36.83 15.96 48.70
CA GLU A 2 37.65 17.20 48.59
C GLU A 2 39.17 16.94 48.59
N SER A 3 40.07 17.78 48.11
CA SER A 3 40.18 19.23 47.82
C SER A 3 41.51 19.36 47.00
N VAL A 4 41.87 20.47 46.33
CA VAL A 4 42.49 21.67 46.92
C VAL A 4 42.69 22.69 45.78
N SER A 5 42.61 23.95 46.20
CA SER A 5 42.63 25.24 45.52
C SER A 5 43.94 25.70 44.86
N GLU A 6 43.75 26.70 43.99
CA GLU A 6 44.52 27.95 43.81
C GLU A 6 45.98 27.97 43.33
N LYS A 7 46.19 28.75 42.27
CA LYS A 7 47.15 29.86 42.25
C LYS A 7 46.91 30.83 41.08
N GLU A 8 46.47 32.04 41.41
CA GLU A 8 46.62 33.24 40.58
C GLU A 8 48.07 33.78 40.62
N LYS A 9 48.48 34.51 39.57
CA LYS A 9 49.52 35.55 39.69
C LYS A 9 49.48 36.62 38.58
N LYS A 10 49.21 37.86 39.04
CA LYS A 10 49.80 39.19 38.72
C LYS A 10 49.48 39.90 37.38
N GLN A 11 48.84 41.08 37.37
CA GLN A 11 49.23 42.47 37.80
C GLN A 11 49.91 43.24 36.62
N SER A 12 49.55 44.48 36.19
CA SER A 12 49.26 45.73 36.91
C SER A 12 48.44 46.79 36.15
N ASP A 13 47.57 47.50 36.88
CA ASP A 13 47.29 48.95 36.98
C ASP A 13 47.61 49.94 35.84
N ASN A 14 46.61 50.77 35.52
CA ASN A 14 46.75 52.22 35.72
C ASN A 14 45.39 52.90 35.99
N THR A 15 45.36 53.74 37.03
CA THR A 15 44.21 54.39 37.66
C THR A 15 43.84 55.71 36.99
N THR A 16 42.54 56.01 36.82
CA THR A 16 42.03 57.39 36.98
C THR A 16 40.58 57.36 37.46
N THR A 17 40.36 57.96 38.63
CA THR A 17 39.10 58.28 39.30
C THR A 17 38.16 59.13 38.44
N VAL A 18 36.89 58.74 38.30
CA VAL A 18 35.78 59.68 38.04
C VAL A 18 34.53 59.22 38.82
N THR A 19 33.99 60.18 39.55
CA THR A 19 32.79 60.18 40.38
C THR A 19 31.50 59.79 39.66
N ASP A 20 30.58 59.19 40.42
CA ASP A 20 29.18 58.94 40.08
C ASP A 20 28.50 60.09 39.32
N ASN A 21 27.88 59.77 38.19
CA ASN A 21 26.69 60.46 37.73
C ASN A 21 25.81 59.51 36.95
N ALA A 22 24.56 59.40 37.41
CA ALA A 22 23.49 58.64 36.79
C ALA A 22 23.28 59.09 35.33
N ASN A 23 23.43 58.16 34.39
CA ASN A 23 22.79 58.20 33.07
C ASN A 23 22.80 56.77 32.49
N ALA A 24 21.61 56.18 32.36
CA ALA A 24 21.42 54.94 31.62
C ALA A 24 21.74 55.17 30.12
N PRO A 25 22.34 54.20 29.41
CA PRO A 25 22.74 54.39 28.03
C PRO A 25 21.52 54.42 27.10
N GLN A 26 21.41 55.50 26.30
CA GLN A 26 20.43 55.72 25.23
C GLN A 26 20.49 54.68 24.08
N SER A 27 21.34 53.65 24.16
CA SER A 27 21.59 52.70 23.07
C SER A 27 20.55 51.59 22.89
N LEU A 28 19.53 51.52 23.75
CA LEU A 28 18.43 50.54 23.65
C LEU A 28 17.17 51.13 23.00
N GLN A 29 17.08 52.45 22.83
CA GLN A 29 15.94 53.09 22.17
C GLN A 29 16.09 53.10 20.64
N ASP A 30 17.29 53.35 20.12
CA ASP A 30 17.52 53.51 18.68
C ASP A 30 17.42 52.18 17.90
N SER A 31 17.69 51.03 18.53
CA SER A 31 17.59 49.71 17.89
C SER A 31 16.15 49.20 17.72
N SER A 32 15.18 49.77 18.44
CA SER A 32 13.76 49.42 18.33
C SER A 32 12.99 50.21 17.28
N VAL A 33 13.56 51.32 16.79
CA VAL A 33 12.91 52.24 15.84
C VAL A 33 13.20 51.86 14.39
N ALA A 34 14.29 51.13 14.12
CA ALA A 34 14.71 50.77 12.75
C ALA A 34 13.87 49.64 12.09
N ALA A 35 12.97 48.98 12.82
CA ALA A 35 12.16 47.87 12.30
C ALA A 35 10.76 48.29 11.79
N ALA A 36 10.48 49.60 11.68
CA ALA A 36 9.14 50.14 11.45
C ALA A 36 8.80 50.47 9.98
N ASP A 37 9.67 50.16 9.01
CA ASP A 37 9.54 50.68 7.64
C ASP A 37 8.53 49.95 6.73
N ASN A 38 7.59 49.16 7.26
CA ASN A 38 6.60 48.47 6.41
C ASN A 38 5.17 48.36 6.98
N PHE A 39 4.80 49.19 7.96
CA PHE A 39 3.43 49.22 8.49
C PHE A 39 2.62 50.43 7.98
N SER A 40 1.30 50.26 7.92
CA SER A 40 0.40 51.41 7.78
C SER A 40 0.66 52.41 8.92
N SER A 41 0.47 53.71 8.68
CA SER A 41 0.80 54.78 9.64
C SER A 41 0.07 54.63 10.99
N THR A 42 -1.07 53.93 10.99
CA THR A 42 -1.93 53.72 12.16
C THR A 42 -1.44 52.56 13.02
N ASP A 43 -1.09 51.41 12.42
CA ASP A 43 -0.59 50.23 13.14
C ASP A 43 0.74 50.49 13.85
N SER A 44 1.60 51.32 13.24
CA SER A 44 2.90 51.68 13.80
C SER A 44 2.77 52.48 15.11
N GLN A 45 1.70 53.28 15.25
CA GLN A 45 1.47 54.09 16.43
C GLN A 45 0.93 53.24 17.59
N GLU A 46 -0.06 52.38 17.34
CA GLU A 46 -0.59 51.44 18.35
C GLU A 46 0.48 50.49 18.88
N PHE A 47 1.34 49.98 18.01
CA PHE A 47 2.48 49.14 18.41
C PHE A 47 3.40 49.87 19.40
N ARG A 48 3.79 51.12 19.09
CA ARG A 48 4.68 51.93 19.93
C ARG A 48 4.04 52.28 21.27
N GLU A 49 2.75 52.61 21.27
CA GLU A 49 2.01 52.90 22.50
C GLU A 49 1.90 51.68 23.41
N ARG A 50 1.60 50.51 22.85
CA ARG A 50 1.60 49.22 23.56
C ARG A 50 2.96 48.92 24.18
N VAL A 51 4.03 48.95 23.38
CA VAL A 51 5.40 48.67 23.84
C VAL A 51 5.79 49.60 24.98
N ASN A 52 5.53 50.90 24.85
CA ASN A 52 5.82 51.88 25.89
C ASN A 52 5.04 51.62 27.19
N ARG A 53 3.77 51.22 27.09
CA ARG A 53 2.94 50.89 28.25
C ARG A 53 3.47 49.64 28.97
N ASP A 54 3.78 48.59 28.21
CA ASP A 54 4.23 47.31 28.78
C ASP A 54 5.64 47.47 29.42
N LEU A 55 6.53 48.24 28.80
CA LEU A 55 7.84 48.59 29.38
C LEU A 55 7.71 49.43 30.66
N LYS A 56 6.77 50.38 30.73
CA LYS A 56 6.47 51.14 31.97
C LYS A 56 5.98 50.25 33.10
N ALA A 57 5.32 49.13 32.77
CA ALA A 57 4.88 48.14 33.72
C ALA A 57 5.98 47.13 34.11
N GLY A 58 7.21 47.28 33.57
CA GLY A 58 8.33 46.36 33.81
C GLY A 58 8.20 45.01 33.09
N LEU A 59 7.37 44.92 32.05
CA LEU A 59 7.16 43.72 31.24
C LEU A 59 8.01 43.75 29.97
N HIS A 60 8.24 42.59 29.36
CA HIS A 60 8.99 42.45 28.13
C HIS A 60 8.04 42.23 26.94
N PRO A 61 7.73 43.25 26.12
CA PRO A 61 6.78 43.12 25.03
C PRO A 61 7.32 42.28 23.87
N LEU A 62 6.45 41.43 23.30
CA LEU A 62 6.71 40.66 22.09
C LEU A 62 6.44 41.50 20.85
N ARG A 63 7.17 41.22 19.74
CA ARG A 63 6.96 41.88 18.45
C ARG A 63 5.52 41.75 17.97
N GLN A 64 4.94 40.56 18.09
CA GLN A 64 3.56 40.27 17.71
C GLN A 64 2.76 39.79 18.93
N LYS A 65 1.44 40.01 18.92
CA LYS A 65 0.56 39.33 19.87
C LYS A 65 0.24 37.93 19.37
N PHE A 66 0.09 36.99 20.28
CA PHE A 66 -0.20 35.59 19.96
C PHE A 66 -1.38 35.08 20.77
N ILE A 67 -2.04 34.08 20.21
CA ILE A 67 -3.20 33.42 20.81
C ILE A 67 -2.99 31.91 20.76
N PHE A 68 -3.12 31.27 21.92
CA PHE A 68 -3.27 29.82 21.97
C PHE A 68 -4.72 29.43 21.67
N TRP A 69 -4.88 28.43 20.80
CA TRP A 69 -6.16 27.81 20.51
C TRP A 69 -6.10 26.31 20.75
N TYR A 70 -7.26 25.73 21.00
CA TYR A 70 -7.42 24.31 21.27
C TYR A 70 -8.59 23.76 20.48
N THR A 71 -8.35 22.66 19.76
CA THR A 71 -9.38 21.93 19.04
C THR A 71 -9.37 20.48 19.49
N ARG A 72 -10.51 20.00 20.00
CA ARG A 72 -10.72 18.59 20.32
C ARG A 72 -11.78 18.02 19.41
N ARG A 73 -11.42 16.99 18.64
CA ARG A 73 -12.39 16.26 17.83
C ARG A 73 -12.97 15.14 18.70
N THR A 74 -14.21 15.30 19.16
CA THR A 74 -14.90 14.27 19.95
C THR A 74 -15.27 13.10 19.03
N PRO A 75 -14.79 11.87 19.28
CA PRO A 75 -15.19 10.72 18.46
C PRO A 75 -16.71 10.51 18.55
N GLY A 76 -17.42 10.60 17.42
CA GLY A 76 -18.83 10.21 17.33
C GLY A 76 -19.90 11.32 17.44
N VAL A 77 -19.54 12.60 17.58
CA VAL A 77 -20.51 13.72 17.57
C VAL A 77 -20.46 14.41 16.20
N ARG A 78 -21.62 14.52 15.53
CA ARG A 78 -21.70 14.77 14.07
C ARG A 78 -22.17 16.16 13.61
N ASN A 79 -22.61 17.06 14.50
CA ASN A 79 -23.18 18.36 14.09
C ASN A 79 -22.56 19.53 14.85
N GLN A 80 -21.25 19.73 14.75
CA GLN A 80 -20.62 20.98 15.17
C GLN A 80 -19.69 21.43 14.06
N SER A 81 -19.82 22.69 13.61
CA SER A 81 -18.93 23.27 12.62
C SER A 81 -17.48 23.11 13.11
N TYR A 82 -16.52 22.95 12.20
CA TYR A 82 -15.10 22.95 12.57
C TYR A 82 -14.74 24.24 13.32
N GLU A 83 -15.38 25.35 12.96
CA GLU A 83 -15.30 26.63 13.66
C GLU A 83 -15.79 26.57 15.11
N ASP A 84 -16.86 25.82 15.40
CA ASP A 84 -17.45 25.71 16.75
C ASP A 84 -16.53 24.96 17.73
N ASN A 85 -15.57 24.18 17.21
CA ASN A 85 -14.66 23.36 18.00
C ASN A 85 -13.30 24.01 18.27
N ILE A 86 -12.97 25.11 17.58
CA ILE A 86 -11.75 25.88 17.81
C ILE A 86 -11.99 26.83 18.98
N LYS A 87 -11.41 26.52 20.13
CA LYS A 87 -11.54 27.33 21.34
C LYS A 87 -10.32 28.19 21.56
N ARG A 88 -10.55 29.50 21.69
CA ARG A 88 -9.54 30.45 22.14
C ARG A 88 -9.21 30.18 23.61
N ILE A 89 -7.94 29.95 23.93
CA ILE A 89 -7.49 29.68 25.31
C ILE A 89 -7.05 30.99 25.99
N VAL A 90 -6.02 31.63 25.44
CA VAL A 90 -5.39 32.81 26.05
C VAL A 90 -4.65 33.63 24.99
N GLU A 91 -4.75 34.94 25.11
CA GLU A 91 -3.96 35.92 24.35
C GLU A 91 -2.83 36.45 25.22
N PHE A 92 -1.66 36.66 24.64
CA PHE A 92 -0.54 37.29 25.31
C PHE A 92 0.27 38.16 24.35
N SER A 93 0.88 39.20 24.90
CA SER A 93 1.71 40.17 24.19
C SER A 93 3.08 40.40 24.82
N THR A 94 3.39 39.71 25.92
CA THR A 94 4.64 39.86 26.66
C THR A 94 5.25 38.49 26.99
N VAL A 95 6.55 38.44 27.28
CA VAL A 95 7.26 37.21 27.67
C VAL A 95 6.69 36.64 28.96
N GLU A 96 6.35 37.50 29.92
CA GLU A 96 5.71 37.09 31.18
C GLU A 96 4.32 36.51 30.93
N GLY A 97 3.54 37.13 30.03
CA GLY A 97 2.23 36.63 29.63
C GLY A 97 2.30 35.25 28.97
N PHE A 98 3.32 35.02 28.15
CA PHE A 98 3.60 33.71 27.58
C PHE A 98 3.86 32.66 28.66
N TRP A 99 4.80 32.91 29.58
CA TRP A 99 5.14 31.93 30.63
C TRP A 99 3.99 31.72 31.62
N PHE A 100 3.22 32.78 31.91
CA PHE A 100 1.99 32.66 32.68
C PHE A 100 0.99 31.72 32.01
N ALA A 101 0.79 31.83 30.69
CA ALA A 101 -0.08 30.93 29.94
C ALA A 101 0.51 29.50 29.85
N TYR A 102 1.73 29.38 29.34
CA TYR A 102 2.33 28.12 28.92
C TYR A 102 2.56 27.15 30.08
N CYS A 103 2.97 27.65 31.26
CA CYS A 103 3.16 26.83 32.46
C CYS A 103 1.86 26.20 32.99
N HIS A 104 0.69 26.74 32.63
CA HIS A 104 -0.61 26.22 33.02
C HIS A 104 -1.28 25.35 31.92
N LEU A 105 -0.68 25.26 30.73
CA LEU A 105 -1.17 24.37 29.67
C LEU A 105 -0.80 22.91 29.98
N ALA A 106 -1.71 22.00 29.64
CA ALA A 106 -1.43 20.57 29.68
C ALA A 106 -0.31 20.23 28.68
N ARG A 107 0.67 19.44 29.12
CA ARG A 107 1.78 19.02 28.25
C ARG A 107 1.25 18.16 27.09
N PRO A 108 1.84 18.24 25.89
CA PRO A 108 1.43 17.44 24.74
C PRO A 108 1.25 15.94 25.01
N SER A 109 2.12 15.35 25.84
CA SER A 109 2.07 13.93 26.22
C SER A 109 0.86 13.54 27.07
N SER A 110 0.17 14.52 27.67
CA SER A 110 -1.01 14.31 28.52
C SER A 110 -2.34 14.61 27.81
N LEU A 111 -2.28 15.08 26.56
CA LEU A 111 -3.47 15.41 25.79
C LEU A 111 -4.11 14.16 25.17
N PRO A 112 -5.45 14.08 25.11
CA PRO A 112 -6.14 12.97 24.47
C PRO A 112 -5.96 13.01 22.95
N SER A 113 -5.87 11.84 22.29
CA SER A 113 -5.85 11.75 20.82
C SER A 113 -7.27 11.56 20.27
N PRO A 114 -7.68 12.26 19.18
CA PRO A 114 -6.96 13.33 18.47
C PRO A 114 -7.25 14.72 19.05
N THR A 115 -6.21 15.54 19.18
CA THR A 115 -6.28 16.94 19.66
C THR A 115 -5.30 17.80 18.88
N ASP A 116 -5.68 19.04 18.61
CA ASP A 116 -4.81 20.05 18.00
C ASP A 116 -4.60 21.23 18.98
N LEU A 117 -3.34 21.56 19.23
CA LEU A 117 -2.92 22.79 19.89
C LEU A 117 -2.43 23.76 18.83
N HIS A 118 -2.90 25.00 18.86
CA HIS A 118 -2.52 26.01 17.88
C HIS A 118 -1.93 27.23 18.58
N LEU A 119 -0.92 27.84 17.96
CA LEU A 119 -0.38 29.14 18.34
C LEU A 119 -0.35 30.02 17.09
N PHE A 120 -1.21 31.03 17.04
CA PHE A 120 -1.33 31.92 15.87
C PHE A 120 -1.17 33.37 16.29
N LYS A 121 -0.69 34.20 15.37
CA LYS A 121 -0.65 35.65 15.56
C LYS A 121 -2.07 36.20 15.75
N GLU A 122 -2.21 37.26 16.53
CA GLU A 122 -3.47 37.95 16.71
C GLU A 122 -4.05 38.39 15.35
N GLY A 123 -5.37 38.24 15.20
CA GLY A 123 -6.08 38.55 13.95
C GLY A 123 -6.07 37.43 12.90
N ILE A 124 -5.34 36.33 13.12
CA ILE A 124 -5.32 35.16 12.23
C ILE A 124 -5.96 33.97 12.92
N ARG A 125 -7.03 33.44 12.34
CA ARG A 125 -7.65 32.20 12.81
C ARG A 125 -6.84 30.98 12.33
N PRO A 126 -6.78 29.88 13.10
CA PRO A 126 -6.15 28.63 12.68
C PRO A 126 -7.02 27.85 11.67
N LEU A 127 -7.50 28.56 10.65
CA LEU A 127 -8.40 28.16 9.58
C LEU A 127 -7.73 28.51 8.25
N TRP A 128 -7.77 27.61 7.27
CA TRP A 128 -7.15 27.89 5.97
C TRP A 128 -7.96 28.91 5.17
N GLU A 129 -9.25 29.02 5.46
CA GLU A 129 -10.21 29.99 4.93
C GLU A 129 -9.94 31.42 5.39
N ASP A 130 -9.14 31.60 6.45
CA ASP A 130 -8.73 32.92 6.91
C ASP A 130 -7.98 33.63 5.77
N SER A 131 -8.32 34.91 5.54
CA SER A 131 -7.69 35.75 4.52
C SER A 131 -6.15 35.80 4.61
N ALA A 132 -5.59 35.56 5.79
CA ALA A 132 -4.15 35.49 6.01
C ALA A 132 -3.53 34.12 5.69
N ASN A 133 -4.33 33.07 5.54
CA ASN A 133 -3.86 31.71 5.29
C ASN A 133 -4.21 31.19 3.89
N CYS A 134 -5.26 31.68 3.24
CA CYS A 134 -5.83 31.09 2.03
C CYS A 134 -4.82 30.91 0.87
N ASN A 135 -4.04 31.95 0.56
CA ASN A 135 -3.01 31.91 -0.50
C ASN A 135 -1.67 31.31 -0.04
N GLY A 136 -1.66 30.80 1.19
CA GLY A 136 -0.48 30.35 1.90
C GLY A 136 -0.26 28.85 1.82
N GLY A 137 0.51 28.34 2.78
CA GLY A 137 0.74 26.92 2.91
C GLY A 137 1.24 26.56 4.30
N LYS A 138 1.64 25.30 4.45
CA LYS A 138 2.23 24.82 5.70
C LYS A 138 3.35 23.82 5.47
N TRP A 139 4.40 23.95 6.26
CA TRP A 139 5.39 22.91 6.45
C TRP A 139 4.87 21.90 7.47
N ILE A 140 5.00 20.61 7.15
CA ILE A 140 4.53 19.49 7.97
C ILE A 140 5.73 18.64 8.37
N LEU A 141 5.82 18.38 9.67
CA LEU A 141 6.83 17.55 10.31
C LEU A 141 6.13 16.42 11.09
N ARG A 142 6.38 15.17 10.72
CA ARG A 142 5.84 13.99 11.42
C ARG A 142 6.91 13.38 12.31
N PHE A 143 6.59 13.02 13.55
CA PHE A 143 7.54 12.42 14.49
C PHE A 143 6.88 11.49 15.51
N LYS A 144 7.71 10.66 16.15
CA LYS A 144 7.28 9.78 17.25
C LYS A 144 6.86 10.61 18.46
N LYS A 145 5.82 10.15 19.16
CA LYS A 145 5.17 10.86 20.29
C LYS A 145 6.10 11.22 21.47
N VAL A 146 7.24 10.54 21.57
CA VAL A 146 8.22 10.76 22.66
C VAL A 146 8.83 12.16 22.61
N VAL A 147 8.92 12.78 21.41
CA VAL A 147 9.58 14.08 21.23
C VAL A 147 8.61 15.27 21.11
N SER A 148 7.29 15.03 21.14
CA SER A 148 6.25 16.04 20.87
C SER A 148 6.31 17.24 21.80
N GLY A 149 6.54 17.02 23.10
CA GLY A 149 6.65 18.09 24.08
C GLY A 149 7.81 19.04 23.79
N ARG A 150 8.99 18.47 23.52
CA ARG A 150 10.21 19.24 23.24
C ARG A 150 10.11 20.01 21.93
N PHE A 151 9.66 19.36 20.86
CA PHE A 151 9.56 20.01 19.55
C PHE A 151 8.52 21.13 19.54
N TRP A 152 7.41 20.95 20.25
CA TRP A 152 6.43 22.01 20.42
C TRP A 152 7.00 23.21 21.17
N GLU A 153 7.69 22.96 22.29
CA GLU A 153 8.30 24.01 23.10
C GLU A 153 9.38 24.79 22.33
N ASP A 154 10.33 24.08 21.72
CA ASP A 154 11.42 24.66 20.93
C ASP A 154 10.86 25.53 19.78
N LEU A 155 9.80 25.06 19.09
CA LEU A 155 9.17 25.80 18.00
C LEU A 155 8.40 27.04 18.51
N VAL A 156 7.61 26.90 19.57
CA VAL A 156 6.82 28.00 20.11
C VAL A 156 7.74 29.12 20.61
N LEU A 157 8.83 28.79 21.31
CA LEU A 157 9.84 29.75 21.75
C LEU A 157 10.50 30.47 20.55
N ALA A 158 10.83 29.74 19.48
CA ALA A 158 11.37 30.33 18.26
C ALA A 158 10.38 31.27 17.57
N LEU A 159 9.08 30.93 17.58
CA LEU A 159 7.99 31.76 17.03
C LEU A 159 7.79 33.07 17.79
N ILE A 160 7.62 32.99 19.11
CA ILE A 160 7.36 34.20 19.92
C ILE A 160 8.60 35.09 20.05
N GLY A 161 9.79 34.48 19.98
CA GLY A 161 11.06 35.18 19.98
C GLY A 161 11.46 35.76 18.62
N ASP A 162 10.61 35.61 17.60
CA ASP A 162 10.86 36.08 16.22
C ASP A 162 12.21 35.58 15.65
N GLN A 163 12.57 34.34 15.98
CA GLN A 163 13.86 33.72 15.62
C GLN A 163 13.79 32.97 14.28
N LEU A 164 12.58 32.76 13.75
CA LEU A 164 12.40 32.09 12.46
C LEU A 164 12.61 33.09 11.31
N ASP A 165 13.48 32.72 10.36
CA ASP A 165 13.64 33.42 9.08
C ASP A 165 12.28 33.70 8.41
N TYR A 166 12.10 34.92 7.88
CA TYR A 166 10.83 35.41 7.29
C TYR A 166 9.64 35.44 8.26
N GLY A 167 9.89 35.82 9.53
CA GLY A 167 8.88 35.90 10.59
C GLY A 167 7.58 36.59 10.20
N ASP A 168 7.61 37.63 9.36
CA ASP A 168 6.41 38.36 8.90
C ASP A 168 5.48 37.52 8.00
N ASN A 169 6.03 36.57 7.24
CA ASN A 169 5.27 35.64 6.40
C ASN A 169 4.64 34.49 7.22
N ILE A 170 5.05 34.28 8.48
CA ILE A 170 4.54 33.19 9.32
C ILE A 170 3.19 33.59 9.93
N CYS A 171 2.20 32.70 9.82
CA CYS A 171 0.86 32.88 10.41
C CYS A 171 0.76 32.26 11.81
N GLY A 172 1.33 31.07 11.99
CA GLY A 172 1.26 30.34 13.24
C GLY A 172 1.80 28.91 13.13
N ALA A 173 1.63 28.16 14.22
CA ALA A 173 1.99 26.75 14.29
C ALA A 173 0.88 25.89 14.91
N VAL A 174 0.87 24.61 14.56
CA VAL A 174 -0.09 23.62 15.03
C VAL A 174 0.64 22.35 15.46
N LEU A 175 0.39 21.88 16.68
CA LEU A 175 0.74 20.55 17.13
C LEU A 175 -0.51 19.67 17.15
N SER A 176 -0.49 18.65 16.30
CA SER A 176 -1.55 17.68 16.12
C SER A 176 -1.19 16.36 16.78
N ILE A 177 -1.83 16.07 17.90
CA ILE A 177 -1.73 14.79 18.62
C ILE A 177 -2.59 13.76 17.89
N ARG A 178 -2.00 12.63 17.48
CA ARG A 178 -2.72 11.53 16.80
C ARG A 178 -2.43 10.19 17.48
N PHE A 179 -2.97 9.10 16.95
CA PHE A 179 -2.82 7.78 17.58
C PHE A 179 -1.40 7.23 17.42
N ASN A 180 -0.85 7.27 16.19
CA ASN A 180 0.41 6.60 15.83
C ASN A 180 1.64 7.53 15.89
N GLU A 181 1.55 8.70 15.25
CA GLU A 181 2.61 9.71 15.17
C GLU A 181 2.01 11.11 15.38
N ASP A 182 2.76 12.02 16.00
CA ASP A 182 2.31 13.39 16.17
C ASP A 182 2.86 14.25 15.03
N ILE A 183 2.12 15.31 14.71
CA ILE A 183 2.40 16.17 13.55
C ILE A 183 2.59 17.60 14.04
N LEU A 184 3.67 18.25 13.64
CA LEU A 184 3.90 19.67 13.84
C LEU A 184 3.81 20.38 12.51
N SER A 185 3.05 21.47 12.45
CA SER A 185 2.87 22.28 11.25
C SER A 185 3.22 23.73 11.50
N VAL A 186 3.89 24.38 10.55
CA VAL A 186 4.15 25.83 10.56
C VAL A 186 3.53 26.43 9.31
N TRP A 187 2.66 27.42 9.50
CA TRP A 187 1.83 28.01 8.45
C TRP A 187 2.41 29.34 8.01
N ASN A 188 2.40 29.60 6.71
CA ASN A 188 2.83 30.85 6.11
C ASN A 188 1.75 31.43 5.19
N ARG A 189 1.80 32.75 4.98
CA ARG A 189 0.77 33.56 4.31
C ARG A 189 0.80 33.43 2.79
N ASP A 190 1.98 33.26 2.21
CA ASP A 190 2.18 33.22 0.77
C ASP A 190 3.02 32.00 0.35
N ALA A 191 2.40 31.06 -0.36
CA ALA A 191 3.06 29.88 -0.90
C ALA A 191 3.84 30.13 -2.20
N SER A 192 3.60 31.26 -2.88
CA SER A 192 4.25 31.59 -4.14
C SER A 192 5.70 32.08 -3.96
N ASP A 193 6.04 32.62 -2.78
CA ASP A 193 7.41 33.00 -2.43
C ASP A 193 8.24 31.76 -2.02
N HIS A 194 8.77 31.09 -3.04
CA HIS A 194 9.58 29.88 -2.89
C HIS A 194 10.84 30.11 -2.05
N GLN A 195 11.43 31.32 -2.09
CA GLN A 195 12.63 31.62 -1.33
C GLN A 195 12.30 31.72 0.16
N ALA A 196 11.24 32.45 0.52
CA ALA A 196 10.78 32.54 1.90
C ALA A 196 10.32 31.16 2.44
N VAL A 197 9.60 30.39 1.62
CA VAL A 197 9.13 29.04 1.99
C VAL A 197 10.30 28.10 2.30
N MET A 198 11.35 28.09 1.47
CA MET A 198 12.50 27.21 1.68
C MET A 198 13.40 27.69 2.82
N ALA A 199 13.58 29.00 3.00
CA ALA A 199 14.30 29.55 4.14
C ALA A 199 13.59 29.24 5.46
N LEU A 200 12.26 29.33 5.49
CA LEU A 200 11.44 28.94 6.64
C LEU A 200 11.66 27.47 7.01
N ARG A 201 11.71 26.56 6.03
CA ARG A 201 12.03 25.13 6.25
C ARG A 201 13.37 24.97 6.96
N ASP A 202 14.39 25.61 6.43
CA ASP A 202 15.75 25.45 6.92
C ASP A 202 15.92 26.07 8.31
N SER A 203 15.21 27.17 8.58
CA SER A 203 15.08 27.78 9.89
C SER A 203 14.41 26.84 10.91
N ILE A 204 13.30 26.20 10.54
CA ILE A 204 12.61 25.23 11.41
C ILE A 204 13.55 24.06 11.75
N LYS A 205 14.26 23.51 10.74
CA LYS A 205 15.23 22.43 10.96
C LYS A 205 16.33 22.83 11.93
N ARG A 206 16.85 24.06 11.81
CA ARG A 206 17.91 24.60 12.67
C ARG A 206 17.47 24.69 14.12
N HIS A 207 16.29 25.26 14.37
CA HIS A 207 15.76 25.46 15.73
C HIS A 207 15.35 24.14 16.40
N LEU A 208 14.76 23.22 15.65
CA LEU A 208 14.39 21.89 16.13
C LEU A 208 15.58 20.90 16.19
N LYS A 209 16.78 21.34 15.78
CA LYS A 209 18.00 20.52 15.71
C LYS A 209 17.79 19.22 14.92
N LEU A 210 17.05 19.31 13.83
CA LEU A 210 16.75 18.17 12.97
C LEU A 210 17.97 17.85 12.08
N PRO A 211 18.25 16.56 11.81
CA PRO A 211 19.26 16.18 10.83
C PRO A 211 19.01 16.84 9.48
N HIS A 212 20.07 17.19 8.73
CA HIS A 212 19.93 17.84 7.42
C HIS A 212 19.02 17.05 6.45
N GLY A 213 19.10 15.72 6.49
CA GLY A 213 18.27 14.80 5.68
C GLY A 213 16.86 14.53 6.23
N TYR A 214 16.42 15.21 7.30
CA TYR A 214 15.05 15.06 7.80
C TYR A 214 14.07 15.63 6.78
N VAL A 215 13.12 14.80 6.34
CA VAL A 215 12.13 15.19 5.33
C VAL A 215 11.02 16.01 5.99
N MET A 216 10.76 17.18 5.43
CA MET A 216 9.61 18.01 5.74
C MET A 216 8.79 18.15 4.47
N GLU A 217 7.47 18.14 4.60
CA GLU A 217 6.53 18.24 3.48
C GLU A 217 5.93 19.64 3.45
N TYR A 218 5.94 20.32 2.30
CA TYR A 218 5.24 21.60 2.13
C TYR A 218 3.93 21.37 1.41
N LYS A 219 2.83 21.88 1.94
CA LYS A 219 1.52 21.86 1.29
C LYS A 219 0.99 23.27 1.12
N PRO A 220 0.87 23.78 -0.12
CA PRO A 220 0.07 24.96 -0.41
C PRO A 220 -1.40 24.69 -0.05
N HIS A 221 -2.11 25.69 0.44
CA HIS A 221 -3.53 25.53 0.76
C HIS A 221 -4.36 25.37 -0.53
N ASP A 222 -4.04 26.07 -1.61
CA ASP A 222 -4.69 25.93 -2.94
C ASP A 222 -4.46 24.56 -3.62
N ALA A 223 -3.30 23.93 -3.41
CA ALA A 223 -3.02 22.59 -3.95
C ALA A 223 -3.92 21.50 -3.33
N SER A 224 -4.59 21.79 -2.22
CA SER A 224 -5.60 20.91 -1.63
C SER A 224 -6.86 20.82 -2.53
N LEU A 225 -7.08 21.79 -3.43
CA LEU A 225 -8.15 21.77 -4.45
C LEU A 225 -7.74 20.99 -5.70
N GLN A 226 -6.49 21.14 -6.18
CA GLN A 226 -6.02 20.42 -7.38
C GLN A 226 -5.68 18.94 -7.12
N SER A 227 -5.30 18.57 -5.89
CA SER A 227 -5.23 17.15 -5.52
C SER A 227 -6.60 16.47 -5.45
N ALA A 228 -7.68 17.26 -5.33
CA ALA A 228 -9.05 16.76 -5.47
C ALA A 228 -9.44 16.62 -6.96
N GLU A 229 -9.01 17.52 -7.84
CA GLU A 229 -9.35 17.46 -9.28
C GLU A 229 -8.55 16.42 -10.11
N LEU A 230 -7.42 15.91 -9.62
CA LEU A 230 -6.68 14.80 -10.25
C LEU A 230 -7.08 13.41 -9.72
N GLN A 231 -8.01 13.36 -8.78
CA GLN A 231 -8.71 12.13 -8.40
C GLN A 231 -10.06 12.12 -9.12
N TYR A 232 -10.45 10.94 -9.61
CA TYR A 232 -11.71 10.60 -10.28
C TYR A 232 -11.74 10.65 -11.80
N ALA A 233 -11.68 9.43 -12.37
CA ALA A 233 -12.56 9.05 -13.49
C ALA A 233 -14.03 9.37 -13.10
N PRO A 234 -14.89 9.76 -14.05
CA PRO A 234 -16.10 10.52 -13.77
C PRO A 234 -17.03 9.78 -12.80
N THR A 235 -17.33 10.42 -11.66
CA THR A 235 -18.44 10.09 -10.77
C THR A 235 -19.76 10.51 -11.44
N GLY A 236 -20.10 9.83 -12.53
CA GLY A 236 -21.47 9.77 -12.99
C GLY A 236 -22.26 8.83 -12.09
N VAL A 237 -23.38 9.31 -11.57
CA VAL A 237 -24.38 8.58 -10.76
C VAL A 237 -24.08 8.51 -9.26
N VAL A 238 -24.17 9.64 -8.56
CA VAL A 238 -25.28 9.96 -7.63
C VAL A 238 -25.23 11.47 -7.35
N GLY A 239 -26.19 12.20 -7.90
CA GLY A 239 -26.59 13.49 -7.35
C GLY A 239 -27.80 13.26 -6.44
N SER A 240 -27.69 13.71 -5.19
CA SER A 240 -28.78 14.08 -4.26
C SER A 240 -28.11 14.29 -2.90
N THR A 241 -28.07 15.46 -2.29
CA THR A 241 -29.00 16.60 -2.28
C THR A 241 -28.24 17.87 -1.96
N ASP A 242 -28.74 18.98 -2.49
CA ASP A 242 -28.38 20.38 -2.22
C ASP A 242 -27.78 20.64 -0.84
N ASP A 243 -26.47 20.90 -0.81
CA ASP A 243 -25.82 21.80 0.15
C ASP A 243 -24.68 22.47 -0.64
N GLU A 244 -24.89 23.74 -0.99
CA GLU A 244 -23.88 24.62 -1.59
C GLU A 244 -22.79 24.93 -0.54
N ASP A 245 -21.89 23.99 -0.29
CA ASP A 245 -20.63 24.25 0.41
C ASP A 245 -19.55 23.35 -0.21
N GLY A 246 -18.57 23.97 -0.86
CA GLY A 246 -17.55 23.35 -1.73
C GLY A 246 -16.49 22.48 -1.05
N ASP A 247 -16.88 21.47 -0.28
CA ASP A 247 -15.99 20.47 0.34
C ASP A 247 -16.46 19.04 0.03
N GLY A 248 -16.16 18.60 -1.20
CA GLY A 248 -16.69 17.38 -1.79
C GLY A 248 -15.91 16.07 -1.58
N ASP A 249 -14.62 16.08 -1.19
CA ASP A 249 -13.77 14.97 -1.67
C ASP A 249 -12.84 14.24 -0.68
N ASN A 250 -13.06 14.33 0.64
CA ASN A 250 -12.26 13.54 1.61
C ASN A 250 -13.07 12.98 2.80
N LYS A 251 -14.34 12.65 2.57
CA LYS A 251 -15.24 12.13 3.61
C LYS A 251 -15.44 10.63 3.44
N ASP A 252 -14.98 9.86 4.44
CA ASP A 252 -15.29 8.43 4.59
C ASP A 252 -16.82 8.20 4.62
N TYR A 253 -17.27 6.98 4.27
CA TYR A 253 -18.69 6.67 4.21
C TYR A 253 -19.42 6.98 5.53
N PRO A 254 -20.67 7.48 5.46
CA PRO A 254 -21.51 7.55 6.64
C PRO A 254 -21.85 6.15 7.16
N ALA A 255 -22.23 6.07 8.43
CA ALA A 255 -22.73 4.83 8.99
C ALA A 255 -24.05 4.48 8.31
N ILE A 256 -24.20 3.22 7.89
CA ILE A 256 -25.46 2.69 7.35
C ILE A 256 -26.53 2.80 8.44
N THR A 257 -27.59 3.57 8.17
CA THR A 257 -28.72 3.73 9.09
C THR A 257 -30.00 3.06 8.57
N ASN A 258 -30.10 2.89 7.25
CA ASN A 258 -31.28 2.35 6.60
C ASN A 258 -30.90 1.47 5.40
N PHE A 259 -31.89 0.76 4.83
CA PHE A 259 -31.67 -0.12 3.69
C PHE A 259 -31.25 0.62 2.41
N HIS A 260 -31.70 1.87 2.22
CA HIS A 260 -31.32 2.68 1.06
C HIS A 260 -29.82 3.02 1.10
N ASP A 261 -29.27 3.37 2.26
CA ASP A 261 -27.83 3.57 2.46
C ASP A 261 -27.06 2.29 2.11
N ALA A 262 -27.51 1.13 2.64
CA ALA A 262 -26.88 -0.15 2.40
C ALA A 262 -26.88 -0.53 0.90
N LYS A 263 -28.02 -0.35 0.23
CA LYS A 263 -28.16 -0.61 -1.21
C LYS A 263 -27.24 0.30 -2.04
N THR A 264 -27.18 1.58 -1.69
CA THR A 264 -26.35 2.56 -2.41
C THR A 264 -24.88 2.24 -2.25
N ILE A 265 -24.42 2.00 -1.01
CA ILE A 265 -23.03 1.60 -0.73
C ILE A 265 -22.70 0.30 -1.44
N PHE A 266 -23.60 -0.70 -1.42
CA PHE A 266 -23.40 -1.96 -2.12
C PHE A 266 -23.16 -1.75 -3.62
N ILE A 267 -24.01 -0.97 -4.31
CA ILE A 267 -23.89 -0.69 -5.75
C ILE A 267 -22.58 0.05 -6.06
N VAL A 268 -22.24 1.06 -5.27
CA VAL A 268 -21.04 1.86 -5.51
C VAL A 268 -19.78 1.04 -5.26
N GLU A 269 -19.72 0.31 -4.15
CA GLU A 269 -18.57 -0.52 -3.80
C GLU A 269 -18.36 -1.68 -4.77
N SER A 270 -19.47 -2.29 -5.23
CA SER A 270 -19.48 -3.29 -6.30
C SER A 270 -18.92 -2.72 -7.60
N SER A 271 -19.43 -1.58 -8.07
CA SER A 271 -18.98 -0.94 -9.31
C SER A 271 -17.47 -0.63 -9.27
N LYS A 272 -16.99 -0.04 -8.17
CA LYS A 272 -15.57 0.26 -7.97
C LYS A 272 -14.71 -1.01 -7.88
N LEU A 273 -15.20 -2.08 -7.23
CA LEU A 273 -14.51 -3.38 -7.19
C LEU A 273 -14.36 -3.98 -8.59
N TRP A 274 -15.47 -4.13 -9.32
CA TRP A 274 -15.48 -4.80 -10.62
C TRP A 274 -14.77 -4.01 -11.72
N THR A 275 -14.70 -2.69 -11.59
CA THR A 275 -13.84 -1.84 -12.43
C THR A 275 -12.36 -2.28 -12.36
N ILE A 276 -11.93 -2.81 -11.21
CA ILE A 276 -10.56 -3.32 -11.01
C ILE A 276 -10.50 -4.84 -11.27
N ALA A 277 -11.46 -5.61 -10.76
CA ALA A 277 -11.45 -7.06 -10.81
C ALA A 277 -11.57 -7.61 -12.24
N CYS A 278 -12.47 -7.05 -13.07
CA CYS A 278 -12.69 -7.55 -14.44
C CYS A 278 -11.42 -7.48 -15.30
N PRO A 279 -10.72 -6.33 -15.41
CA PRO A 279 -9.47 -6.27 -16.19
C PRO A 279 -8.37 -7.18 -15.66
N ILE A 280 -8.24 -7.30 -14.32
CA ILE A 280 -7.23 -8.18 -13.72
C ILE A 280 -7.54 -9.65 -14.02
N ALA A 281 -8.78 -10.10 -13.81
CA ALA A 281 -9.20 -11.47 -14.09
C ALA A 281 -9.01 -11.82 -15.57
N PHE A 282 -9.38 -10.92 -16.47
CA PHE A 282 -9.17 -11.10 -17.90
C PHE A 282 -7.69 -11.21 -18.28
N ASN A 283 -6.83 -10.37 -17.70
CA ASN A 283 -5.38 -10.49 -17.87
C ASN A 283 -4.86 -11.85 -17.34
N ILE A 284 -5.34 -12.33 -16.19
CA ILE A 284 -4.96 -13.63 -15.64
C ILE A 284 -5.34 -14.75 -16.63
N TRP A 285 -6.56 -14.73 -17.18
CA TRP A 285 -6.97 -15.68 -18.21
C TRP A 285 -6.10 -15.63 -19.46
N CYS A 286 -5.69 -14.43 -19.91
CA CYS A 286 -4.78 -14.32 -21.05
C CYS A 286 -3.42 -14.97 -20.76
N ASN A 287 -2.85 -14.76 -19.57
CA ASN A 287 -1.59 -15.39 -19.15
C ASN A 287 -1.74 -16.92 -18.99
N TYR A 288 -2.88 -17.38 -18.49
CA TYR A 288 -3.20 -18.81 -18.46
C TYR A 288 -3.31 -19.39 -19.88
N GLY A 289 -3.86 -18.62 -20.82
CA GLY A 289 -3.90 -18.92 -22.24
C GLY A 289 -2.51 -19.13 -22.84
N ILE A 290 -1.52 -18.29 -22.52
CA ILE A 290 -0.13 -18.44 -23.02
C ILE A 290 0.43 -19.83 -22.69
N ASN A 291 0.29 -20.26 -21.44
CA ASN A 291 0.70 -21.61 -21.01
C ASN A 291 -0.07 -22.70 -21.75
N SER A 292 -1.38 -22.51 -21.91
CA SER A 292 -2.26 -23.48 -22.57
C SER A 292 -1.90 -23.66 -24.06
N PHE A 293 -1.71 -22.56 -24.80
CA PHE A 293 -1.32 -22.63 -26.21
C PHE A 293 0.08 -23.20 -26.41
N THR A 294 1.03 -22.94 -25.51
CA THR A 294 2.34 -23.61 -25.52
C THR A 294 2.19 -25.12 -25.49
N ASN A 295 1.41 -25.64 -24.52
CA ASN A 295 1.14 -27.07 -24.41
C ASN A 295 0.42 -27.63 -25.64
N ILE A 296 -0.57 -26.91 -26.18
CA ILE A 296 -1.30 -27.33 -27.39
C ILE A 296 -0.34 -27.49 -28.58
N PHE A 297 0.51 -26.50 -28.85
CA PHE A 297 1.42 -26.58 -30.01
C PHE A 297 2.49 -27.66 -29.84
N VAL A 298 3.06 -27.79 -28.64
CA VAL A 298 4.04 -28.83 -28.33
C VAL A 298 3.42 -30.23 -28.38
N GLY A 299 2.15 -30.37 -27.99
CA GLY A 299 1.40 -31.63 -28.11
C GLY A 299 1.31 -32.17 -29.53
N HIS A 300 1.43 -31.31 -30.54
CA HIS A 300 1.45 -31.74 -31.94
C HIS A 300 2.85 -32.11 -32.45
N LEU A 301 3.90 -32.01 -31.62
CA LEU A 301 5.25 -32.49 -31.93
C LEU A 301 5.43 -33.95 -31.53
N GLY A 302 4.87 -34.34 -30.38
CA GLY A 302 4.92 -35.71 -29.87
C GLY A 302 4.58 -35.77 -28.38
N ASP A 303 4.29 -36.99 -27.92
CA ASP A 303 3.86 -37.23 -26.54
C ASP A 303 4.99 -36.97 -25.53
N VAL A 304 6.24 -37.31 -25.89
CA VAL A 304 7.42 -37.07 -25.05
C VAL A 304 7.66 -35.57 -24.87
N GLU A 305 7.57 -34.80 -25.96
CA GLU A 305 7.69 -33.34 -25.97
C GLU A 305 6.62 -32.69 -25.10
N LEU A 306 5.36 -33.13 -25.24
CA LEU A 306 4.24 -32.64 -24.44
C LEU A 306 4.47 -32.88 -22.96
N SER A 307 4.78 -34.13 -22.57
CA SER A 307 5.02 -34.48 -21.18
C SER A 307 6.19 -33.72 -20.58
N ALA A 308 7.28 -33.57 -21.34
CA ALA A 308 8.46 -32.85 -20.90
C ALA A 308 8.18 -31.35 -20.66
N VAL A 309 7.51 -30.68 -21.61
CA VAL A 309 7.16 -29.26 -21.48
C VAL A 309 6.12 -29.05 -20.39
N ALA A 310 5.09 -29.89 -20.32
CA ALA A 310 4.04 -29.77 -19.30
C ALA A 310 4.61 -29.91 -17.88
N ILE A 311 5.50 -30.87 -17.63
CA ILE A 311 6.18 -31.02 -16.33
C ILE A 311 7.07 -29.81 -16.04
N SER A 312 7.83 -29.34 -17.03
CA SER A 312 8.70 -28.16 -16.86
C SER A 312 7.91 -26.92 -16.45
N LEU A 313 6.77 -26.65 -17.11
CA LEU A 313 5.93 -25.50 -16.82
C LEU A 313 5.13 -25.67 -15.52
N SER A 314 4.48 -26.82 -15.33
CA SER A 314 3.53 -27.02 -14.22
C SER A 314 4.20 -27.31 -12.88
N VAL A 315 5.43 -27.85 -12.89
CA VAL A 315 6.18 -28.18 -11.67
C VAL A 315 7.29 -27.16 -11.44
N ILE A 316 8.26 -27.08 -12.36
CA ILE A 316 9.47 -26.28 -12.12
C ILE A 316 9.19 -24.78 -12.23
N ALA A 317 8.59 -24.34 -13.34
CA ALA A 317 8.29 -22.93 -13.54
C ALA A 317 7.22 -22.44 -12.57
N ASN A 318 6.18 -23.25 -12.31
CA ASN A 318 5.12 -22.91 -11.36
C ASN A 318 5.62 -22.75 -9.92
N PHE A 319 6.62 -23.54 -9.49
CA PHE A 319 7.27 -23.36 -8.19
C PHE A 319 7.85 -21.95 -8.06
N SER A 320 8.61 -21.52 -9.08
CA SER A 320 9.29 -20.22 -9.10
C SER A 320 8.30 -19.07 -9.29
N PHE A 321 7.27 -19.28 -10.11
CA PHE A 321 6.15 -18.36 -10.28
C PHE A 321 5.47 -18.08 -8.94
N GLY A 322 5.08 -19.12 -8.19
CA GLY A 322 4.42 -18.96 -6.88
C GLY A 322 5.29 -18.20 -5.89
N PHE A 323 6.59 -18.51 -5.82
CA PHE A 323 7.52 -17.83 -4.94
C PHE A 323 7.68 -16.34 -5.30
N LEU A 324 7.94 -16.02 -6.56
CA LEU A 324 8.14 -14.65 -7.04
C LEU A 324 6.84 -13.82 -6.98
N LEU A 325 5.69 -14.42 -7.30
CA LEU A 325 4.38 -13.78 -7.18
C LEU A 325 4.10 -13.40 -5.73
N GLY A 326 4.34 -14.35 -4.81
CA GLY A 326 4.17 -14.10 -3.39
C GLY A 326 5.11 -13.00 -2.89
N MET A 327 6.39 -13.00 -3.27
CA MET A 327 7.32 -11.90 -2.93
C MET A 327 6.87 -10.54 -3.47
N GLY A 328 6.32 -10.53 -4.69
CA GLY A 328 5.77 -9.33 -5.33
C GLY A 328 4.51 -8.80 -4.66
N SER A 329 3.70 -9.66 -4.04
CA SER A 329 2.43 -9.26 -3.39
C SER A 329 2.62 -8.26 -2.23
N ALA A 330 3.81 -8.19 -1.61
CA ALA A 330 4.14 -7.17 -0.61
C ALA A 330 3.99 -5.73 -1.15
N LEU A 331 4.13 -5.53 -2.47
CA LEU A 331 3.87 -4.24 -3.10
C LEU A 331 2.40 -3.87 -3.14
N GLU A 332 1.46 -4.81 -3.11
CA GLU A 332 0.04 -4.46 -3.04
C GLU A 332 -0.24 -3.64 -1.78
N THR A 333 0.26 -4.09 -0.64
CA THR A 333 0.16 -3.36 0.63
C THR A 333 0.88 -2.02 0.55
N LEU A 334 2.16 -2.03 0.16
CA LEU A 334 3.02 -0.85 0.25
C LEU A 334 2.67 0.22 -0.78
N CYS A 335 2.46 -0.16 -2.04
CA CYS A 335 2.03 0.76 -3.09
C CYS A 335 0.59 1.21 -2.87
N GLY A 336 -0.32 0.32 -2.47
CA GLY A 336 -1.72 0.68 -2.26
C GLY A 336 -1.91 1.65 -1.10
N GLN A 337 -1.31 1.37 0.06
CA GLN A 337 -1.39 2.27 1.21
C GLN A 337 -0.68 3.61 0.95
N ALA A 338 0.47 3.60 0.26
CA ALA A 338 1.15 4.83 -0.13
C ALA A 338 0.32 5.65 -1.14
N PHE A 339 -0.35 4.97 -2.09
CA PHE A 339 -1.23 5.62 -3.05
C PHE A 339 -2.43 6.26 -2.36
N GLY A 340 -3.11 5.54 -1.45
CA GLY A 340 -4.20 6.08 -0.64
C GLY A 340 -3.76 7.26 0.23
N ALA A 341 -2.54 7.22 0.77
CA ALA A 341 -1.96 8.32 1.55
C ALA A 341 -1.50 9.53 0.70
N GLY A 342 -1.66 9.47 -0.64
CA GLY A 342 -1.23 10.52 -1.57
C GLY A 342 0.27 10.55 -1.87
N GLN A 343 1.04 9.55 -1.40
CA GLN A 343 2.49 9.41 -1.63
C GLN A 343 2.76 8.67 -2.94
N VAL A 344 2.23 9.18 -4.05
CA VAL A 344 2.25 8.49 -5.35
C VAL A 344 3.69 8.27 -5.84
N ASP A 345 4.60 9.20 -5.57
CA ASP A 345 6.02 9.14 -5.92
C ASP A 345 6.75 7.94 -5.30
N MET A 346 6.35 7.51 -4.11
CA MET A 346 6.94 6.38 -3.41
C MET A 346 6.64 5.04 -4.08
N LEU A 347 5.58 4.94 -4.89
CA LEU A 347 5.26 3.71 -5.63
C LEU A 347 6.40 3.31 -6.57
N GLY A 348 6.99 4.28 -7.27
CA GLY A 348 8.11 4.03 -8.17
C GLY A 348 9.35 3.53 -7.44
N VAL A 349 9.60 4.05 -6.23
CA VAL A 349 10.71 3.61 -5.36
C VAL A 349 10.48 2.19 -4.86
N TYR A 350 9.27 1.86 -4.40
CA TYR A 350 8.94 0.50 -3.96
C TYR A 350 9.02 -0.50 -5.11
N MET A 351 8.54 -0.14 -6.29
CA MET A 351 8.66 -0.98 -7.49
C MET A 351 10.12 -1.28 -7.81
N GLN A 352 11.00 -0.28 -7.85
CA GLN A 352 12.44 -0.46 -8.10
C GLN A 352 13.10 -1.35 -7.03
N ARG A 353 12.74 -1.14 -5.76
CA ARG A 353 13.22 -1.98 -4.66
C ARG A 353 12.83 -3.44 -4.86
N SER A 354 11.58 -3.67 -5.25
CA SER A 354 11.07 -5.01 -5.53
C SER A 354 11.74 -5.63 -6.76
N TRP A 355 12.01 -4.87 -7.82
CA TRP A 355 12.83 -5.37 -8.95
C TRP A 355 14.17 -5.93 -8.44
N ILE A 356 14.92 -5.17 -7.64
CA ILE A 356 16.22 -5.62 -7.11
C ILE A 356 16.06 -6.92 -6.31
N ILE A 357 15.06 -7.00 -5.44
CA ILE A 357 14.82 -8.15 -4.57
C ILE A 357 14.41 -9.39 -5.38
N LEU A 358 13.46 -9.25 -6.31
CA LEU A 358 12.98 -10.36 -7.12
C LEU A 358 14.05 -10.84 -8.11
N PHE A 359 14.85 -9.93 -8.70
CA PHE A 359 16.00 -10.34 -9.52
C PHE A 359 17.00 -11.17 -8.71
N THR A 360 17.28 -10.74 -7.48
CA THR A 360 18.16 -11.47 -6.57
C THR A 360 17.56 -12.84 -6.23
N ALA A 361 16.25 -12.92 -5.99
CA ALA A 361 15.54 -14.18 -5.75
C ALA A 361 15.62 -15.14 -6.95
N CYS A 362 15.55 -14.64 -8.20
CA CYS A 362 15.72 -15.45 -9.40
C CYS A 362 17.08 -16.19 -9.40
N PHE A 363 18.17 -15.55 -8.95
CA PHE A 363 19.47 -16.22 -8.84
C PHE A 363 19.46 -17.37 -7.82
N PHE A 364 18.72 -17.25 -6.72
CA PHE A 364 18.56 -18.33 -5.76
C PHE A 364 17.69 -19.49 -6.27
N LEU A 365 16.80 -19.20 -7.24
CA LEU A 365 15.94 -20.21 -7.88
C LEU A 365 16.61 -20.90 -9.07
N LEU A 366 17.69 -20.34 -9.65
CA LEU A 366 18.43 -20.94 -10.77
C LEU A 366 18.82 -22.43 -10.60
N PRO A 367 19.30 -22.88 -9.42
CA PRO A 367 19.62 -24.29 -9.23
C PRO A 367 18.46 -25.23 -9.53
N LEU A 368 17.21 -24.81 -9.24
CA LEU A 368 16.01 -25.59 -9.56
C LEU A 368 15.86 -25.83 -11.06
N TYR A 369 16.19 -24.84 -11.89
CA TYR A 369 16.13 -24.93 -13.34
C TYR A 369 17.30 -25.73 -13.92
N ILE A 370 18.52 -25.43 -13.46
CA ILE A 370 19.75 -26.06 -13.95
C ILE A 370 19.79 -27.55 -13.63
N PHE A 371 19.33 -27.93 -12.43
CA PHE A 371 19.32 -29.32 -11.99
C PHE A 371 17.95 -30.00 -12.20
N SER A 372 17.11 -29.47 -13.09
CA SER A 372 15.79 -30.05 -13.34
C SER A 372 15.85 -31.50 -13.82
N THR A 373 16.78 -31.87 -14.72
CA THR A 373 16.91 -33.29 -15.15
C THR A 373 17.19 -34.24 -13.99
N PRO A 374 18.26 -34.09 -13.18
CA PRO A 374 18.51 -35.01 -12.08
C PRO A 374 17.42 -34.97 -11.01
N ILE A 375 16.78 -33.81 -10.77
CA ILE A 375 15.63 -33.72 -9.86
C ILE A 375 14.47 -34.57 -10.38
N LEU A 376 14.12 -34.46 -11.65
CA LEU A 376 13.02 -35.22 -12.26
C LEU A 376 13.33 -36.72 -12.29
N LYS A 377 14.56 -37.12 -12.61
CA LYS A 377 15.00 -38.53 -12.53
C LYS A 377 14.90 -39.06 -11.10
N LEU A 378 15.30 -38.27 -10.11
CA LEU A 378 15.18 -38.63 -8.70
C LEU A 378 13.71 -38.81 -8.27
N LEU A 379 12.81 -37.99 -8.83
CA LEU A 379 11.36 -38.10 -8.62
C LEU A 379 10.70 -39.24 -9.41
N GLY A 380 11.49 -40.05 -10.13
CA GLY A 380 11.02 -41.25 -10.84
C GLY A 380 10.50 -41.01 -12.24
N GLN A 381 10.78 -39.85 -12.86
CA GLN A 381 10.44 -39.61 -14.27
C GLN A 381 11.34 -40.42 -15.21
N GLU A 382 10.79 -40.86 -16.34
CA GLU A 382 11.53 -41.57 -17.39
C GLU A 382 12.68 -40.70 -17.93
N ASP A 383 13.81 -41.33 -18.23
CA ASP A 383 15.04 -40.64 -18.63
C ASP A 383 14.83 -39.68 -19.82
N GLN A 384 14.10 -40.11 -20.85
CA GLN A 384 13.86 -39.30 -22.05
C GLN A 384 13.03 -38.04 -21.74
N ILE A 385 12.00 -38.16 -20.90
CA ILE A 385 11.16 -37.04 -20.46
C ILE A 385 11.96 -36.10 -19.57
N ALA A 386 12.70 -36.64 -18.59
CA ALA A 386 13.49 -35.85 -17.64
C ALA A 386 14.63 -35.08 -18.32
N GLU A 387 15.27 -35.66 -19.32
CA GLU A 387 16.32 -34.99 -20.11
C GLU A 387 15.75 -33.87 -20.97
N LEU A 388 14.65 -34.12 -21.69
CA LEU A 388 14.01 -33.11 -22.51
C LEU A 388 13.41 -31.98 -21.66
N ALA A 389 12.79 -32.31 -20.51
CA ALA A 389 12.23 -31.35 -19.57
C ALA A 389 13.34 -30.48 -18.97
N GLY A 390 14.47 -31.06 -18.57
CA GLY A 390 15.57 -30.24 -18.06
C GLY A 390 16.19 -29.35 -19.13
N LYS A 391 16.29 -29.81 -20.38
CA LYS A 391 16.71 -28.96 -21.50
C LYS A 391 15.75 -27.79 -21.70
N PHE A 392 14.44 -28.06 -21.76
CA PHE A 392 13.41 -27.03 -21.92
C PHE A 392 13.42 -26.05 -20.74
N THR A 393 13.56 -26.55 -19.52
CA THR A 393 13.61 -25.75 -18.30
C THR A 393 14.79 -24.77 -18.34
N ILE A 394 15.98 -25.23 -18.73
CA ILE A 394 17.14 -24.34 -18.91
C ILE A 394 16.86 -23.26 -19.96
N GLN A 395 16.14 -23.61 -21.04
CA GLN A 395 15.81 -22.66 -22.10
C GLN A 395 14.87 -21.56 -21.63
N ILE A 396 13.92 -21.83 -20.73
CA ILE A 396 12.94 -20.84 -20.21
C ILE A 396 13.42 -20.05 -18.98
N ILE A 397 14.71 -20.13 -18.63
CA ILE A 397 15.29 -19.28 -17.58
C ILE A 397 15.05 -17.77 -17.82
N PRO A 398 15.16 -17.24 -19.07
CA PRO A 398 14.88 -15.83 -19.32
C PRO A 398 13.46 -15.43 -18.92
N GLN A 399 12.46 -16.28 -19.13
CA GLN A 399 11.09 -16.04 -18.67
C GLN A 399 11.02 -15.85 -17.15
N MET A 400 11.72 -16.66 -16.35
CA MET A 400 11.75 -16.50 -14.90
C MET A 400 12.25 -15.09 -14.50
N PHE A 401 13.28 -14.59 -15.16
CA PHE A 401 13.79 -13.23 -14.91
C PHE A 401 12.82 -12.13 -15.36
N SER A 402 12.02 -12.38 -16.40
CA SER A 402 10.97 -11.43 -16.79
C SER A 402 9.92 -11.23 -15.69
N LEU A 403 9.63 -12.26 -14.87
CA LEU A 403 8.70 -12.18 -13.73
C LEU A 403 9.16 -11.19 -12.67
N ALA A 404 10.47 -11.05 -12.47
CA ALA A 404 11.05 -10.09 -11.54
C ALA A 404 10.77 -8.64 -11.93
N ILE A 405 10.57 -8.35 -13.22
CA ILE A 405 10.07 -7.06 -13.70
C ILE A 405 8.55 -7.02 -13.70
N ASN A 406 7.91 -8.08 -14.23
CA ASN A 406 6.48 -8.12 -14.48
C ASN A 406 5.67 -7.92 -13.19
N PHE A 407 5.94 -8.68 -12.14
CA PHE A 407 5.11 -8.61 -10.93
C PHE A 407 5.15 -7.22 -10.26
N PRO A 408 6.32 -6.59 -10.04
CA PRO A 408 6.34 -5.27 -9.43
C PRO A 408 5.67 -4.19 -10.28
N THR A 409 5.85 -4.27 -11.60
CA THR A 409 5.25 -3.35 -12.57
C THR A 409 3.73 -3.50 -12.59
N GLN A 410 3.24 -4.74 -12.52
CA GLN A 410 1.82 -5.04 -12.39
C GLN A 410 1.25 -4.47 -11.08
N LYS A 411 1.95 -4.64 -9.94
CA LYS A 411 1.48 -4.12 -8.64
C LYS A 411 1.48 -2.59 -8.58
N PHE A 412 2.47 -1.94 -9.20
CA PHE A 412 2.49 -0.49 -9.36
C PHE A 412 1.25 0.03 -10.10
N LEU A 413 0.88 -0.62 -11.21
CA LEU A 413 -0.30 -0.25 -11.99
C LEU A 413 -1.61 -0.59 -11.27
N GLN A 414 -1.67 -1.74 -10.59
CA GLN A 414 -2.82 -2.18 -9.81
C GLN A 414 -3.11 -1.22 -8.65
N ALA A 415 -2.11 -0.79 -7.88
CA ALA A 415 -2.30 0.14 -6.76
C ALA A 415 -2.96 1.46 -7.18
N GLN A 416 -2.68 1.93 -8.41
CA GLN A 416 -3.25 3.14 -8.98
C GLN A 416 -4.58 2.91 -9.71
N SER A 417 -5.15 1.69 -9.66
CA SER A 417 -6.32 1.28 -10.46
C SER A 417 -6.14 1.42 -11.98
N LYS A 418 -4.89 1.57 -12.47
CA LYS A 418 -4.56 1.61 -13.91
C LYS A 418 -4.46 0.20 -14.48
N VAL A 419 -5.51 -0.60 -14.32
CA VAL A 419 -5.49 -2.05 -14.64
C VAL A 419 -5.94 -2.37 -16.06
N THR A 420 -6.59 -1.44 -16.75
CA THR A 420 -7.04 -1.63 -18.15
C THR A 420 -5.87 -1.87 -19.10
N ILE A 421 -4.71 -1.23 -18.87
CA ILE A 421 -3.51 -1.50 -19.67
C ILE A 421 -3.01 -2.94 -19.49
N LEU A 422 -3.15 -3.52 -18.29
CA LEU A 422 -2.75 -4.90 -18.04
C LEU A 422 -3.59 -5.87 -18.87
N ALA A 423 -4.90 -5.64 -18.95
CA ALA A 423 -5.81 -6.42 -19.79
C ALA A 423 -5.41 -6.38 -21.28
N TRP A 424 -5.15 -5.19 -21.82
CA TRP A 424 -4.76 -5.05 -23.23
C TRP A 424 -3.38 -5.63 -23.54
N VAL A 425 -2.41 -5.42 -22.65
CA VAL A 425 -1.08 -6.02 -22.81
C VAL A 425 -1.18 -7.55 -22.74
N GLY A 426 -1.94 -8.11 -21.80
CA GLY A 426 -2.15 -9.55 -21.70
C GLY A 426 -2.81 -10.15 -22.94
N PHE A 427 -3.86 -9.49 -23.45
CA PHE A 427 -4.54 -9.92 -24.67
C PHE A 427 -3.65 -9.85 -25.92
N GLY A 428 -2.94 -8.73 -26.09
CA GLY A 428 -1.99 -8.56 -27.19
C GLY A 428 -0.85 -9.59 -27.11
N ALA A 429 -0.35 -9.87 -25.90
CA ALA A 429 0.68 -10.88 -25.69
C ALA A 429 0.19 -12.29 -26.03
N LEU A 430 -1.06 -12.65 -25.72
CA LEU A 430 -1.64 -13.94 -26.10
C LEU A 430 -1.71 -14.10 -27.63
N ILE A 431 -2.20 -13.08 -28.34
CA ILE A 431 -2.26 -13.11 -29.82
C ILE A 431 -0.86 -13.24 -30.42
N MET A 432 0.07 -12.40 -29.94
CA MET A 432 1.46 -12.43 -30.38
C MET A 432 2.10 -13.80 -30.10
N HIS A 433 1.88 -14.36 -28.92
CA HIS A 433 2.40 -15.66 -28.51
C HIS A 433 1.95 -16.78 -29.44
N THR A 434 0.64 -16.86 -29.73
CA THR A 434 0.10 -17.87 -30.67
C THR A 434 0.70 -17.73 -32.06
N GLY A 435 0.90 -16.49 -32.55
CA GLY A 435 1.56 -16.24 -33.83
C GLY A 435 3.03 -16.69 -33.85
N ILE A 436 3.79 -16.40 -32.79
CA ILE A 436 5.20 -16.81 -32.67
C ILE A 436 5.31 -18.33 -32.53
N LEU A 437 4.44 -18.98 -31.75
CA LEU A 437 4.39 -20.44 -31.66
C LEU A 437 4.19 -21.08 -33.02
N TYR A 438 3.22 -20.59 -33.79
CA TYR A 438 2.99 -21.08 -35.16
C TYR A 438 4.24 -20.91 -36.03
N LEU A 439 4.87 -19.74 -36.00
CA LEU A 439 6.07 -19.47 -36.79
C LEU A 439 7.23 -20.41 -36.38
N PHE A 440 7.56 -20.47 -35.09
CA PHE A 440 8.74 -21.19 -34.61
C PHE A 440 8.58 -22.71 -34.70
N ILE A 441 7.37 -23.22 -34.47
CA ILE A 441 7.13 -24.67 -34.43
C ILE A 441 6.72 -25.19 -35.80
N LYS A 442 5.79 -24.53 -36.52
CA LYS A 442 5.26 -25.05 -37.80
C LYS A 442 6.03 -24.57 -39.02
N VAL A 443 6.60 -23.36 -39.00
CA VAL A 443 7.31 -22.81 -40.16
C VAL A 443 8.81 -23.05 -40.05
N PHE A 444 9.42 -22.78 -38.89
CA PHE A 444 10.86 -22.93 -38.69
C PHE A 444 11.29 -24.30 -38.17
N ASP A 445 10.35 -25.12 -37.71
CA ASP A 445 10.58 -26.49 -37.21
C ASP A 445 11.59 -26.56 -36.05
N TRP A 446 11.55 -25.59 -35.14
CA TRP A 446 12.45 -25.53 -33.97
C TRP A 446 12.01 -26.43 -32.80
N GLY A 447 10.92 -27.17 -32.97
CA GLY A 447 10.38 -28.09 -31.95
C GLY A 447 10.15 -27.43 -30.59
N THR A 448 10.50 -28.13 -29.51
CA THR A 448 10.37 -27.63 -28.11
C THR A 448 11.25 -26.41 -27.83
N THR A 449 12.37 -26.24 -28.55
CA THR A 449 13.19 -25.04 -28.44
C THR A 449 12.48 -23.82 -29.02
N GLY A 450 11.69 -24.00 -30.08
CA GLY A 450 10.79 -22.97 -30.59
C GLY A 450 9.73 -22.57 -29.58
N ALA A 451 9.15 -23.55 -28.87
CA ALA A 451 8.20 -23.28 -27.80
C ALA A 451 8.81 -22.47 -26.64
N ALA A 452 10.00 -22.85 -26.18
CA ALA A 452 10.72 -22.12 -25.12
C ALA A 452 11.02 -20.67 -25.53
N ALA A 453 11.53 -20.47 -26.75
CA ALA A 453 11.82 -19.14 -27.27
C ALA A 453 10.55 -18.27 -27.40
N ALA A 454 9.43 -18.85 -27.86
CA ALA A 454 8.15 -18.14 -27.91
C ALA A 454 7.68 -17.72 -26.51
N TYR A 455 7.88 -18.59 -25.52
CA TYR A 455 7.52 -18.33 -24.12
C TYR A 455 8.35 -17.18 -23.52
N ASP A 456 9.67 -17.20 -23.72
CA ASP A 456 10.57 -16.13 -23.28
C ASP A 456 10.25 -14.78 -23.92
N ILE A 457 10.06 -14.77 -25.25
CA ILE A 457 9.76 -13.54 -26.00
C ILE A 457 8.44 -12.94 -25.53
N SER A 458 7.40 -13.75 -25.37
CA SER A 458 6.10 -13.29 -24.89
C SER A 458 6.18 -12.71 -23.47
N ALA A 459 6.89 -13.38 -22.57
CA ALA A 459 7.00 -12.91 -21.20
C ALA A 459 7.78 -11.59 -21.08
N TRP A 460 8.90 -11.46 -21.81
CA TRP A 460 9.65 -10.20 -21.87
C TRP A 460 8.88 -9.08 -22.59
N ALA A 461 8.12 -9.40 -23.63
CA ALA A 461 7.27 -8.41 -24.30
C ALA A 461 6.24 -7.82 -23.34
N VAL A 462 5.59 -8.64 -22.50
CA VAL A 462 4.67 -8.16 -21.45
C VAL A 462 5.42 -7.27 -20.45
N ALA A 463 6.55 -7.74 -19.92
CA ALA A 463 7.34 -6.99 -18.95
C ALA A 463 7.79 -5.62 -19.49
N ILE A 464 8.32 -5.59 -20.71
CA ILE A 464 8.78 -4.35 -21.37
C ILE A 464 7.61 -3.43 -21.67
N ALA A 465 6.50 -3.94 -22.22
CA ALA A 465 5.33 -3.13 -22.54
C ALA A 465 4.78 -2.39 -21.31
N GLN A 466 4.72 -3.08 -20.17
CA GLN A 466 4.30 -2.46 -18.91
C GLN A 466 5.30 -1.40 -18.42
N VAL A 467 6.61 -1.66 -18.50
CA VAL A 467 7.65 -0.67 -18.12
C VAL A 467 7.58 0.57 -19.01
N VAL A 468 7.46 0.39 -20.33
CA VAL A 468 7.32 1.50 -21.29
C VAL A 468 6.10 2.36 -20.96
N TYR A 469 4.97 1.73 -20.64
CA TYR A 469 3.76 2.45 -20.24
C TYR A 469 3.96 3.24 -18.93
N ILE A 470 4.63 2.66 -17.93
CA ILE A 470 4.92 3.38 -16.68
C ILE A 470 5.83 4.59 -16.93
N VAL A 471 6.93 4.39 -17.65
CA VAL A 471 7.92 5.44 -17.90
C VAL A 471 7.31 6.58 -18.73
N GLY A 472 6.46 6.26 -19.71
CA GLY A 472 5.84 7.26 -20.58
C GLY A 472 4.56 7.90 -20.02
N GLY A 473 3.75 7.16 -19.25
CA GLY A 473 2.37 7.53 -18.91
C GLY A 473 2.04 7.63 -17.42
N CYS A 474 2.99 7.36 -16.52
CA CYS A 474 2.77 7.41 -15.06
C CYS A 474 3.73 8.39 -14.37
N GLN A 475 3.81 9.63 -14.85
CA GLN A 475 4.77 10.63 -14.37
C GLN A 475 4.61 11.00 -12.88
N ASP A 476 3.42 10.82 -12.31
CA ASP A 476 3.19 11.09 -10.88
C ASP A 476 3.83 10.03 -9.98
N GLY A 477 3.73 8.76 -10.36
CA GLY A 477 4.31 7.65 -9.60
C GLY A 477 5.71 7.22 -10.02
N TRP A 478 6.14 7.61 -11.22
CA TRP A 478 7.47 7.32 -11.75
C TRP A 478 8.25 8.60 -12.02
N LYS A 479 9.21 8.90 -11.14
CA LYS A 479 10.14 10.04 -11.26
C LYS A 479 11.53 9.65 -11.77
N GLY A 480 11.66 8.45 -12.33
CA GLY A 480 12.94 7.87 -12.75
C GLY A 480 13.62 7.00 -11.68
N LEU A 481 14.82 6.53 -11.99
CA LEU A 481 15.62 5.70 -11.08
C LEU A 481 16.05 6.47 -9.84
N SER A 482 15.92 5.85 -8.67
CA SER A 482 16.19 6.49 -7.38
C SER A 482 17.08 5.63 -6.50
N TRP A 483 18.09 6.26 -5.89
CA TRP A 483 18.92 5.64 -4.86
C TRP A 483 18.14 5.22 -3.61
N LEU A 484 16.94 5.78 -3.41
CA LEU A 484 16.05 5.41 -2.30
C LEU A 484 15.56 3.95 -2.40
N ALA A 485 15.63 3.35 -3.59
CA ALA A 485 15.32 1.94 -3.79
C ALA A 485 16.21 1.03 -2.93
N PHE A 486 17.48 1.40 -2.72
CA PHE A 486 18.47 0.63 -1.94
C PHE A 486 18.38 0.84 -0.42
N LYS A 487 17.53 1.76 0.06
CA LYS A 487 17.40 2.03 1.49
C LYS A 487 16.46 1.02 2.16
N ASP A 488 16.80 0.60 3.38
CA ASP A 488 15.98 -0.28 4.23
C ASP A 488 15.56 -1.62 3.57
N MET A 489 16.41 -2.16 2.68
CA MET A 489 16.17 -3.38 1.92
C MET A 489 15.76 -4.58 2.79
N TRP A 490 16.41 -4.75 3.95
CA TRP A 490 16.20 -5.93 4.78
C TRP A 490 14.77 -6.03 5.35
N ALA A 491 14.16 -4.90 5.69
CA ALA A 491 12.77 -4.88 6.15
C ALA A 491 11.82 -5.30 5.03
N PHE A 492 12.08 -4.83 3.80
CA PHE A 492 11.29 -5.20 2.63
C PHE A 492 11.48 -6.68 2.26
N VAL A 493 12.71 -7.19 2.30
CA VAL A 493 13.01 -8.63 2.06
C VAL A 493 12.24 -9.51 3.04
N LYS A 494 12.24 -9.18 4.34
CA LYS A 494 11.48 -9.94 5.35
C LYS A 494 9.98 -9.98 5.02
N LEU A 495 9.42 -8.84 4.63
CA LEU A 495 8.00 -8.77 4.23
C LEU A 495 7.75 -9.64 3.00
N SER A 496 8.51 -9.44 1.91
CA SER A 496 8.37 -10.22 0.68
C SER A 496 8.52 -11.73 0.89
N VAL A 497 9.49 -12.19 1.71
CA VAL A 497 9.65 -13.62 2.00
C VAL A 497 8.47 -14.17 2.79
N ALA A 498 7.93 -13.43 3.75
CA ALA A 498 6.73 -13.86 4.48
C ALA A 498 5.52 -14.02 3.55
N SER A 499 5.32 -13.06 2.64
CA SER A 499 4.27 -13.12 1.61
C SER A 499 4.49 -14.29 0.64
N ALA A 500 5.73 -14.58 0.26
CA ALA A 500 6.10 -15.73 -0.58
C ALA A 500 5.75 -17.05 0.09
N VAL A 501 6.14 -17.23 1.35
CA VAL A 501 5.84 -18.45 2.10
C VAL A 501 4.33 -18.66 2.21
N MET A 502 3.55 -17.61 2.50
CA MET A 502 2.09 -17.69 2.57
C MET A 502 1.49 -18.26 1.28
N LEU A 503 1.85 -17.69 0.13
CA LEU A 503 1.31 -18.10 -1.17
C LEU A 503 1.81 -19.48 -1.62
N CYS A 504 3.09 -19.79 -1.36
CA CYS A 504 3.67 -21.10 -1.67
C CYS A 504 3.01 -22.21 -0.87
N LEU A 505 2.73 -22.00 0.43
CA LEU A 505 2.03 -22.97 1.26
C LEU A 505 0.64 -23.30 0.71
N GLU A 506 -0.06 -22.31 0.16
CA GLU A 506 -1.38 -22.51 -0.44
C GLU A 506 -1.30 -23.32 -1.75
N ILE A 507 -0.35 -22.99 -2.62
CA ILE A 507 -0.16 -23.69 -3.92
C ILE A 507 0.37 -25.12 -3.72
N TRP A 508 1.35 -25.32 -2.84
CA TRP A 508 1.99 -26.63 -2.63
C TRP A 508 1.11 -27.59 -1.84
N TYR A 509 0.24 -27.06 -0.97
CA TYR A 509 -0.78 -27.84 -0.31
C TYR A 509 -1.65 -28.59 -1.33
N PHE A 510 -2.13 -27.88 -2.36
CA PHE A 510 -2.95 -28.45 -3.42
C PHE A 510 -2.22 -29.58 -4.19
N MET A 511 -0.93 -29.41 -4.48
CA MET A 511 -0.12 -30.43 -5.15
C MET A 511 0.06 -31.69 -4.28
N THR A 512 0.21 -31.51 -2.97
CA THR A 512 0.35 -32.62 -2.02
C THR A 512 -0.92 -33.48 -2.01
N ILE A 513 -2.10 -32.86 -2.04
CA ILE A 513 -3.39 -33.57 -2.08
C ILE A 513 -3.55 -34.39 -3.36
N ILE A 514 -3.19 -33.83 -4.52
CA ILE A 514 -3.25 -34.54 -5.82
C ILE A 514 -2.38 -35.81 -5.76
N VAL A 515 -1.15 -35.68 -5.27
CA VAL A 515 -0.21 -36.81 -5.13
C VAL A 515 -0.74 -37.88 -4.17
N LEU A 516 -1.32 -37.47 -3.04
CA LEU A 516 -1.90 -38.41 -2.07
C LEU A 516 -3.10 -39.17 -2.64
N THR A 517 -3.91 -38.54 -3.49
CA THR A 517 -5.06 -39.19 -4.15
C THR A 517 -4.63 -40.29 -5.13
N GLY A 518 -3.44 -40.18 -5.72
CA GLY A 518 -2.87 -41.18 -6.64
C GLY A 518 -2.52 -42.53 -6.00
N HIS A 519 -2.59 -42.66 -4.68
CA HIS A 519 -2.26 -43.88 -3.94
C HIS A 519 -3.51 -44.65 -3.45
N LEU A 520 -4.71 -44.24 -3.86
CA LEU A 520 -5.96 -44.94 -3.54
C LEU A 520 -6.13 -46.24 -4.34
N GLU A 521 -6.97 -47.16 -3.86
CA GLU A 521 -7.16 -48.52 -4.40
C GLU A 521 -7.69 -48.58 -5.86
N ASP A 522 -8.24 -47.47 -6.39
CA ASP A 522 -8.63 -47.29 -7.80
C ASP A 522 -8.08 -45.95 -8.37
N PRO A 523 -6.76 -45.82 -8.56
CA PRO A 523 -6.11 -44.54 -8.80
C PRO A 523 -6.51 -43.91 -10.14
N ILE A 524 -6.88 -44.71 -11.16
CA ILE A 524 -7.25 -44.22 -12.49
C ILE A 524 -8.57 -43.45 -12.44
N ILE A 525 -9.62 -44.05 -11.86
CA ILE A 525 -10.93 -43.39 -11.73
C ILE A 525 -10.84 -42.27 -10.68
N ALA A 526 -10.10 -42.48 -9.59
CA ALA A 526 -9.95 -41.50 -8.52
C ALA A 526 -9.25 -40.22 -8.98
N VAL A 527 -8.06 -40.35 -9.56
CA VAL A 527 -7.28 -39.21 -10.05
C VAL A 527 -7.98 -38.58 -11.24
N GLY A 528 -8.54 -39.38 -12.16
CA GLY A 528 -9.22 -38.87 -13.35
C GLY A 528 -10.46 -38.03 -13.01
N SER A 529 -11.33 -38.53 -12.12
CA SER A 529 -12.53 -37.79 -11.70
C SER A 529 -12.18 -36.54 -10.88
N LEU A 530 -11.22 -36.63 -9.96
CA LEU A 530 -10.73 -35.48 -9.21
C LEU A 530 -10.11 -34.42 -10.13
N SER A 531 -9.29 -34.82 -11.10
CA SER A 531 -8.66 -33.89 -12.04
C SER A 531 -9.68 -33.13 -12.88
N ILE A 532 -10.78 -33.78 -13.30
CA ILE A 532 -11.88 -33.11 -14.01
C ILE A 532 -12.54 -32.08 -13.09
N CYS A 533 -12.88 -32.45 -11.85
CA CYS A 533 -13.46 -31.53 -10.88
C CYS A 533 -12.52 -30.34 -10.58
N MET A 534 -11.23 -30.60 -10.41
CA MET A 534 -10.22 -29.58 -10.14
C MET A 534 -9.96 -28.65 -11.32
N ASN A 535 -10.09 -29.13 -12.56
CA ASN A 535 -10.00 -28.28 -13.74
C ASN A 535 -11.13 -27.25 -13.77
N ILE A 536 -12.36 -27.70 -13.50
CA ILE A 536 -13.54 -26.82 -13.39
C ILE A 536 -13.37 -25.81 -12.24
N ASN A 537 -12.94 -26.28 -11.07
CA ASN A 537 -12.62 -25.41 -9.93
C ASN A 537 -11.50 -24.40 -10.28
N GLY A 538 -10.54 -24.79 -11.13
CA GLY A 538 -9.45 -23.92 -11.57
C GLY A 538 -9.94 -22.71 -12.38
N TRP A 539 -10.96 -22.87 -13.23
CA TRP A 539 -11.55 -21.76 -13.99
C TRP A 539 -12.21 -20.72 -13.09
N GLU A 540 -12.99 -21.17 -12.11
CA GLU A 540 -13.54 -20.33 -11.06
C GLU A 540 -12.42 -19.69 -10.22
N GLY A 541 -11.39 -20.47 -9.85
CA GLY A 541 -10.24 -19.99 -9.10
C GLY A 541 -9.52 -18.81 -9.77
N MET A 542 -9.34 -18.82 -11.09
CA MET A 542 -8.72 -17.70 -11.82
C MET A 542 -9.54 -16.41 -11.71
N LEU A 543 -10.87 -16.49 -11.67
CA LEU A 543 -11.74 -15.35 -11.41
C LEU A 543 -11.50 -14.80 -9.99
N PHE A 544 -11.48 -15.67 -8.98
CA PHE A 544 -11.29 -15.25 -7.58
C PHE A 544 -9.88 -14.79 -7.26
N ILE A 545 -8.85 -15.22 -7.99
CA ILE A 545 -7.51 -14.61 -7.92
C ILE A 545 -7.58 -13.15 -8.43
N GLY A 546 -8.38 -12.88 -9.47
CA GLY A 546 -8.65 -11.51 -9.92
C GLY A 546 -9.37 -10.66 -8.87
N VAL A 547 -10.39 -11.22 -8.21
CA VAL A 547 -11.12 -10.56 -7.11
C VAL A 547 -10.19 -10.33 -5.90
N ASN A 548 -9.35 -11.30 -5.54
CA ASN A 548 -8.34 -11.19 -4.48
C ASN A 548 -7.43 -9.96 -4.70
N ALA A 549 -6.86 -9.82 -5.90
CA ALA A 549 -6.02 -8.69 -6.23
C ALA A 549 -6.80 -7.35 -6.18
N ALA A 550 -8.05 -7.33 -6.65
CA ALA A 550 -8.88 -6.13 -6.63
C ALA A 550 -9.25 -5.68 -5.21
N ILE A 551 -9.66 -6.60 -4.33
CA ILE A 551 -9.98 -6.27 -2.94
C ILE A 551 -8.74 -5.85 -2.16
N SER A 552 -7.58 -6.46 -2.44
CA SER A 552 -6.30 -6.08 -1.86
C SER A 552 -5.94 -4.63 -2.19
N VAL A 553 -6.07 -4.22 -3.45
CA VAL A 553 -5.88 -2.83 -3.89
C VAL A 553 -6.88 -1.89 -3.21
N ARG A 554 -8.17 -2.26 -3.19
CA ARG A 554 -9.22 -1.41 -2.62
C ARG A 554 -8.99 -1.19 -1.12
N VAL A 555 -8.79 -2.26 -0.35
CA VAL A 555 -8.54 -2.17 1.10
C VAL A 555 -7.26 -1.39 1.40
N SER A 556 -6.16 -1.65 0.69
CA SER A 556 -4.90 -0.92 0.92
C SER A 556 -5.04 0.57 0.61
N ASN A 557 -5.71 0.94 -0.49
CA ASN A 557 -5.97 2.34 -0.83
C ASN A 557 -6.85 3.02 0.22
N GLU A 558 -8.00 2.43 0.60
CA GLU A 558 -8.91 3.05 1.58
C GLU A 558 -8.27 3.17 2.97
N LEU A 559 -7.46 2.18 3.39
CA LEU A 559 -6.69 2.28 4.63
C LEU A 559 -5.62 3.37 4.56
N GLY A 560 -4.94 3.51 3.41
CA GLY A 560 -3.97 4.57 3.15
C GLY A 560 -4.60 5.97 3.21
N SER A 561 -5.81 6.12 2.68
CA SER A 561 -6.60 7.37 2.71
C SER A 561 -7.18 7.69 4.09
N GLY A 562 -7.10 6.75 5.06
CA GLY A 562 -7.70 6.93 6.37
C GLY A 562 -9.22 6.79 6.37
N HIS A 563 -9.78 5.99 5.45
CA HIS A 563 -11.20 5.68 5.30
C HIS A 563 -11.54 4.27 5.83
N PRO A 564 -11.58 4.03 7.15
CA PRO A 564 -11.80 2.71 7.72
C PRO A 564 -13.21 2.15 7.41
N ARG A 565 -14.23 2.99 7.17
CA ARG A 565 -15.57 2.51 6.82
C ARG A 565 -15.65 2.09 5.37
N ALA A 566 -15.05 2.83 4.44
CA ALA A 566 -14.88 2.37 3.06
C ALA A 566 -14.14 1.04 3.01
N ALA A 567 -13.02 0.91 3.73
CA ALA A 567 -12.31 -0.37 3.86
C ALA A 567 -13.20 -1.48 4.44
N LYS A 568 -14.03 -1.19 5.44
CA LYS A 568 -14.96 -2.19 6.00
C LYS A 568 -16.08 -2.57 5.03
N TYR A 569 -16.69 -1.61 4.37
CA TYR A 569 -17.82 -1.84 3.46
C TYR A 569 -17.37 -2.57 2.20
N THR A 570 -16.21 -2.23 1.65
CA THR A 570 -15.65 -2.94 0.50
C THR A 570 -15.45 -4.43 0.80
N VAL A 571 -14.96 -4.77 2.00
CA VAL A 571 -14.80 -6.15 2.45
C VAL A 571 -16.14 -6.88 2.54
N ILE A 572 -17.14 -6.27 3.19
CA ILE A 572 -18.46 -6.88 3.36
C ILE A 572 -19.12 -7.13 2.00
N VAL A 573 -19.13 -6.12 1.12
CA VAL A 573 -19.73 -6.21 -0.21
C VAL A 573 -19.05 -7.31 -1.02
N THR A 574 -17.71 -7.33 -1.03
CA THR A 574 -16.96 -8.33 -1.79
C THR A 574 -17.18 -9.75 -1.26
N CYS A 575 -17.24 -9.95 0.07
CA CYS A 575 -17.55 -11.25 0.65
C CYS A 575 -18.97 -11.74 0.27
N VAL A 576 -19.95 -10.84 0.25
CA VAL A 576 -21.33 -11.16 -0.16
C VAL A 576 -21.37 -11.52 -1.64
N GLU A 577 -20.74 -10.73 -2.51
CA GLU A 577 -20.69 -11.00 -3.94
C GLU A 577 -19.96 -12.30 -4.25
N ALA A 578 -18.82 -12.54 -3.60
CA ALA A 578 -18.07 -13.77 -3.76
C ALA A 578 -18.91 -14.99 -3.37
N LEU A 579 -19.58 -14.93 -2.21
CA LEU A 579 -20.50 -15.99 -1.78
C LEU A 579 -21.64 -16.21 -2.79
N CYS A 580 -22.24 -15.13 -3.32
CA CYS A 580 -23.28 -15.24 -4.33
C CYS A 580 -22.77 -15.90 -5.63
N ILE A 581 -21.56 -15.55 -6.08
CA ILE A 581 -20.94 -16.15 -7.26
C ILE A 581 -20.61 -17.62 -7.01
N GLY A 582 -20.03 -17.96 -5.86
CA GLY A 582 -19.75 -19.35 -5.49
C GLY A 582 -21.02 -20.21 -5.42
N ILE A 583 -22.11 -19.67 -4.85
CA ILE A 583 -23.42 -20.35 -4.84
C ILE A 583 -23.97 -20.53 -6.26
N LEU A 584 -23.84 -19.53 -7.13
CA LEU A 584 -24.23 -19.62 -8.54
C LEU A 584 -23.44 -20.73 -9.26
N CYS A 585 -22.13 -20.76 -9.10
CA CYS A 585 -21.24 -21.77 -9.65
C CYS A 585 -21.59 -23.17 -9.14
N ALA A 586 -21.81 -23.33 -7.84
CA ALA A 586 -22.23 -24.58 -7.24
C ALA A 586 -23.59 -25.05 -7.78
N MET A 587 -24.58 -24.16 -7.91
CA MET A 587 -25.87 -24.49 -8.53
C MET A 587 -25.69 -24.95 -9.98
N LEU A 588 -24.86 -24.26 -10.77
CA LEU A 588 -24.60 -24.63 -12.16
C LEU A 588 -23.96 -26.02 -12.27
N ILE A 589 -22.98 -26.33 -11.42
CA ILE A 589 -22.32 -27.65 -11.38
C ILE A 589 -23.29 -28.74 -10.93
N LEU A 590 -24.13 -28.48 -9.92
CA LEU A 590 -25.13 -29.44 -9.46
C LEU A 590 -26.21 -29.71 -10.53
N LEU A 591 -26.66 -28.68 -11.25
CA LEU A 591 -27.63 -28.82 -12.34
C LEU A 591 -27.05 -29.59 -13.53
N THR A 592 -25.76 -29.45 -13.78
CA THR A 592 -25.07 -30.08 -14.91
C THR A 592 -24.32 -31.36 -14.52
N LYS A 593 -24.46 -31.85 -13.28
CA LYS A 593 -23.59 -32.88 -12.68
C LYS A 593 -23.45 -34.17 -13.49
N ASP A 594 -24.52 -34.57 -14.19
CA ASP A 594 -24.55 -35.80 -14.97
C ASP A 594 -24.04 -35.63 -16.41
N HIS A 595 -23.76 -34.39 -16.83
CA HIS A 595 -23.48 -34.06 -18.23
C HIS A 595 -22.15 -33.35 -18.43
N PHE A 596 -21.69 -32.52 -17.48
CA PHE A 596 -20.47 -31.72 -17.70
C PHE A 596 -19.22 -32.61 -17.87
N ALA A 597 -19.20 -33.79 -17.25
CA ALA A 597 -18.09 -34.74 -17.37
C ALA A 597 -17.91 -35.27 -18.81
N ILE A 598 -18.97 -35.26 -19.63
CA ILE A 598 -18.93 -35.69 -21.05
C ILE A 598 -17.97 -34.81 -21.85
N ILE A 599 -17.77 -33.56 -21.44
CA ILE A 599 -16.80 -32.65 -22.07
C ILE A 599 -15.36 -33.18 -21.91
N PHE A 600 -15.10 -33.96 -20.86
CA PHE A 600 -13.76 -34.39 -20.49
C PHE A 600 -13.47 -35.88 -20.72
N THR A 601 -14.49 -36.75 -20.76
CA THR A 601 -14.29 -38.19 -20.87
C THR A 601 -15.51 -38.90 -21.45
N ASP A 602 -15.28 -39.90 -22.30
CA ASP A 602 -16.31 -40.83 -22.81
C ASP A 602 -16.59 -42.00 -21.85
N SER A 603 -15.72 -42.22 -20.85
CA SER A 603 -15.87 -43.31 -19.88
C SER A 603 -17.08 -43.07 -18.99
N LYS A 604 -18.08 -43.95 -19.10
CA LYS A 604 -19.30 -43.89 -18.29
C LYS A 604 -19.01 -44.02 -16.80
N GLU A 605 -18.05 -44.85 -16.43
CA GLU A 605 -17.61 -45.03 -15.05
C GLU A 605 -16.98 -43.75 -14.48
N MET A 606 -16.18 -43.05 -15.28
CA MET A 606 -15.59 -41.78 -14.88
C MET A 606 -16.61 -40.64 -14.83
N GLN A 607 -17.54 -40.59 -15.80
CA GLN A 607 -18.67 -39.66 -15.77
C GLN A 607 -19.50 -39.85 -14.49
N GLU A 608 -19.78 -41.10 -14.10
CA GLU A 608 -20.51 -41.40 -12.88
C GLU A 608 -19.71 -41.02 -11.62
N ALA A 609 -18.41 -41.28 -11.58
CA ALA A 609 -17.54 -40.84 -10.50
C ALA A 609 -17.52 -39.32 -10.34
N VAL A 610 -17.39 -38.57 -11.44
CA VAL A 610 -17.44 -37.09 -11.44
C VAL A 610 -18.81 -36.59 -10.99
N SER A 611 -19.91 -37.20 -11.44
CA SER A 611 -21.26 -36.84 -11.01
C SER A 611 -21.45 -37.02 -9.49
N ARG A 612 -20.87 -38.07 -8.91
CA ARG A 612 -20.86 -38.28 -7.44
C ARG A 612 -20.03 -37.21 -6.72
N LEU A 613 -18.91 -36.77 -7.31
CA LEU A 613 -18.06 -35.71 -6.76
C LEU A 613 -18.64 -34.30 -6.95
N ALA A 614 -19.56 -34.09 -7.89
CA ALA A 614 -20.11 -32.77 -8.21
C ALA A 614 -20.74 -32.06 -7.00
N PHE A 615 -21.32 -32.80 -6.05
CA PHE A 615 -21.86 -32.23 -4.82
C PHE A 615 -20.77 -31.63 -3.94
N LEU A 616 -19.71 -32.38 -3.74
CA LEU A 616 -18.54 -31.96 -2.97
C LEU A 616 -17.79 -30.82 -3.68
N LEU A 617 -17.66 -30.90 -5.01
CA LEU A 617 -17.15 -29.80 -5.84
C LEU A 617 -17.98 -28.53 -5.62
N GLY A 618 -19.30 -28.60 -5.66
CA GLY A 618 -20.17 -27.45 -5.42
C GLY A 618 -19.93 -26.81 -4.04
N ILE A 619 -19.77 -27.61 -2.98
CA ILE A 619 -19.42 -27.10 -1.64
C ILE A 619 -18.05 -26.40 -1.69
N THR A 620 -17.06 -27.02 -2.31
CA THR A 620 -15.71 -26.46 -2.41
C THR A 620 -15.69 -25.16 -3.21
N MET A 621 -16.44 -25.04 -4.29
CA MET A 621 -16.57 -23.79 -5.07
C MET A 621 -17.12 -22.65 -4.20
N VAL A 622 -18.14 -22.93 -3.36
CA VAL A 622 -18.65 -21.94 -2.40
C VAL A 622 -17.58 -21.52 -1.39
N LEU A 623 -16.86 -22.46 -0.78
CA LEU A 623 -15.81 -22.14 0.21
C LEU A 623 -14.64 -21.37 -0.42
N ASN A 624 -14.20 -21.82 -1.60
CA ASN A 624 -13.11 -21.22 -2.37
C ASN A 624 -13.48 -19.87 -2.98
N SER A 625 -14.76 -19.49 -3.03
CA SER A 625 -15.14 -18.14 -3.45
C SER A 625 -14.75 -17.07 -2.43
N VAL A 626 -14.89 -17.37 -1.13
CA VAL A 626 -14.72 -16.38 -0.05
C VAL A 626 -13.27 -16.33 0.45
N GLN A 627 -12.57 -17.46 0.50
CA GLN A 627 -11.20 -17.53 1.03
C GLN A 627 -10.22 -16.56 0.31
N PRO A 628 -10.22 -16.45 -1.04
CA PRO A 628 -9.34 -15.52 -1.75
C PRO A 628 -9.65 -14.06 -1.43
N VAL A 629 -10.92 -13.73 -1.15
CA VAL A 629 -11.30 -12.38 -0.71
C VAL A 629 -10.62 -12.06 0.62
N ILE A 630 -10.75 -12.94 1.61
CA ILE A 630 -10.15 -12.74 2.95
C ILE A 630 -8.63 -12.67 2.85
N SER A 631 -8.02 -13.52 2.01
CA SER A 631 -6.60 -13.50 1.72
C SER A 631 -6.17 -12.14 1.15
N GLY A 632 -6.88 -11.61 0.14
CA GLY A 632 -6.66 -10.27 -0.40
C GLY A 632 -6.82 -9.15 0.62
N VAL A 633 -7.80 -9.23 1.53
CA VAL A 633 -7.96 -8.26 2.63
C VAL A 633 -6.76 -8.25 3.56
N ALA A 634 -6.24 -9.43 3.91
CA ALA A 634 -5.05 -9.53 4.75
C ALA A 634 -3.80 -9.00 4.06
N VAL A 635 -3.67 -9.20 2.75
CA VAL A 635 -2.60 -8.57 1.95
C VAL A 635 -2.76 -7.06 1.96
N GLY A 636 -3.92 -6.51 1.58
CA GLY A 636 -4.15 -5.06 1.56
C GLY A 636 -4.00 -4.38 2.94
N GLY A 637 -4.36 -5.10 4.01
CA GLY A 637 -4.20 -4.67 5.40
C GLY A 637 -2.80 -4.86 6.00
N GLY A 638 -1.91 -5.59 5.32
CA GLY A 638 -0.55 -5.88 5.80
C GLY A 638 -0.46 -6.95 6.89
N TRP A 639 -1.45 -7.84 7.00
CA TRP A 639 -1.54 -8.91 8.01
C TRP A 639 -1.04 -10.27 7.51
N GLN A 640 -0.26 -10.28 6.43
CA GLN A 640 0.21 -11.49 5.74
C GLN A 640 0.91 -12.48 6.67
N ALA A 641 1.72 -12.02 7.63
CA ALA A 641 2.41 -12.89 8.58
C ALA A 641 1.44 -13.69 9.47
N LEU A 642 0.37 -13.05 9.97
CA LEU A 642 -0.65 -13.73 10.78
C LEU A 642 -1.36 -14.79 9.94
N VAL A 643 -1.75 -14.45 8.71
CA VAL A 643 -2.42 -15.38 7.81
C VAL A 643 -1.51 -16.54 7.41
N ALA A 644 -0.21 -16.31 7.21
CA ALA A 644 0.75 -17.39 6.96
C ALA A 644 0.77 -18.43 8.10
N TYR A 645 0.76 -17.99 9.36
CA TYR A 645 0.67 -18.90 10.51
C TYR A 645 -0.65 -19.66 10.57
N ILE A 646 -1.76 -19.00 10.28
CA ILE A 646 -3.09 -19.62 10.21
C ILE A 646 -3.11 -20.67 9.10
N ASN A 647 -2.63 -20.34 7.90
CA ASN A 647 -2.58 -21.26 6.76
C ASN A 647 -1.68 -22.48 7.05
N LEU A 648 -0.52 -22.28 7.67
CA LEU A 648 0.34 -23.39 8.08
C LEU A 648 -0.37 -24.34 9.04
N PHE A 649 -1.10 -23.80 10.01
CA PHE A 649 -1.87 -24.58 10.97
C PHE A 649 -3.05 -25.31 10.30
N CYS A 650 -3.89 -24.57 9.58
CA CYS A 650 -5.09 -25.12 8.94
C CYS A 650 -4.74 -26.17 7.88
N TYR A 651 -3.80 -25.89 6.97
CA TYR A 651 -3.50 -26.80 5.86
C TYR A 651 -2.59 -27.96 6.27
N TYR A 652 -1.50 -27.70 7.00
CA TYR A 652 -0.48 -28.72 7.23
C TYR A 652 -0.62 -29.45 8.57
N LEU A 653 -1.13 -28.78 9.62
CA LEU A 653 -1.30 -29.42 10.94
C LEU A 653 -2.67 -30.06 11.12
N ILE A 654 -3.72 -29.51 10.50
CA ILE A 654 -5.08 -30.07 10.55
C ILE A 654 -5.44 -30.77 9.23
N GLY A 655 -5.34 -30.04 8.12
CA GLY A 655 -5.82 -30.47 6.80
C GLY A 655 -5.16 -31.76 6.32
N LEU A 656 -3.83 -31.78 6.17
CA LEU A 656 -3.11 -32.97 5.71
C LEU A 656 -3.31 -34.20 6.63
N PRO A 657 -3.18 -34.10 7.97
CA PRO A 657 -3.39 -35.27 8.83
C PRO A 657 -4.84 -35.78 8.83
N LEU A 658 -5.83 -34.88 8.80
CA LEU A 658 -7.23 -35.25 8.69
C LEU A 658 -7.53 -35.89 7.33
N GLY A 659 -6.98 -35.29 6.26
CA GLY A 659 -6.96 -35.80 4.89
C GLY A 659 -6.48 -37.25 4.83
N PHE A 660 -5.28 -37.48 5.38
CA PHE A 660 -4.67 -38.81 5.45
C PHE A 660 -5.50 -39.78 6.29
N PHE A 661 -5.97 -39.36 7.47
CA PHE A 661 -6.76 -40.22 8.35
C PHE A 661 -8.07 -40.68 7.70
N LEU A 662 -8.81 -39.75 7.10
CA LEU A 662 -10.07 -40.04 6.41
C LEU A 662 -9.82 -40.88 5.15
N GLY A 663 -8.80 -40.54 4.35
CA GLY A 663 -8.44 -41.21 3.11
C GLY A 663 -8.01 -42.67 3.27
N TYR A 664 -7.25 -42.99 4.33
CA TYR A 664 -6.62 -44.32 4.47
C TYR A 664 -7.28 -45.22 5.54
N ARG A 665 -7.85 -44.67 6.62
CA ARG A 665 -8.24 -45.46 7.79
C ARG A 665 -9.74 -45.72 7.91
N THR A 666 -10.57 -44.92 7.26
CA THR A 666 -12.02 -45.14 7.31
C THR A 666 -12.45 -46.07 6.17
N ASN A 667 -13.18 -47.15 6.49
CA ASN A 667 -13.93 -47.96 5.51
C ASN A 667 -15.14 -47.20 4.92
N LEU A 668 -15.12 -45.86 5.01
CA LEU A 668 -16.15 -45.01 4.46
C LEU A 668 -15.94 -44.96 2.94
N LYS A 669 -17.04 -45.14 2.20
CA LYS A 669 -17.06 -45.25 0.74
C LYS A 669 -16.19 -44.18 0.07
N VAL A 670 -15.59 -44.55 -1.06
CA VAL A 670 -15.01 -43.71 -2.13
C VAL A 670 -15.22 -42.20 -1.89
N GLU A 671 -16.46 -41.70 -1.89
CA GLU A 671 -16.86 -40.30 -1.57
C GLU A 671 -16.20 -39.60 -0.37
N VAL A 672 -15.95 -40.27 0.77
CA VAL A 672 -15.31 -39.64 1.96
C VAL A 672 -13.79 -39.51 1.79
N LYS A 673 -13.16 -40.42 1.03
CA LYS A 673 -11.75 -40.30 0.65
C LYS A 673 -11.54 -39.06 -0.24
N TYR A 674 -12.48 -38.76 -1.16
CA TYR A 674 -12.48 -37.50 -1.93
C TYR A 674 -12.94 -36.29 -1.11
N SER A 675 -13.86 -36.47 -0.15
CA SER A 675 -14.27 -35.40 0.78
C SER A 675 -13.06 -34.82 1.50
N SER A 676 -12.16 -35.67 1.97
CA SER A 676 -10.94 -35.26 2.69
C SER A 676 -9.97 -34.40 1.85
N VAL A 677 -10.04 -34.50 0.52
CA VAL A 677 -9.26 -33.75 -0.49
C VAL A 677 -9.89 -32.38 -0.79
N LEU A 678 -11.21 -32.24 -0.64
CA LEU A 678 -11.99 -31.05 -1.01
C LEU A 678 -12.51 -30.25 0.21
N THR A 679 -12.62 -30.85 1.40
CA THR A 679 -13.16 -30.23 2.64
C THR A 679 -12.12 -29.53 3.52
N THR A 680 -10.84 -29.69 3.21
CA THR A 680 -9.75 -29.02 3.93
C THR A 680 -9.43 -27.61 3.43
N HIS A 681 -10.30 -27.07 2.57
CA HIS A 681 -10.27 -25.69 2.09
C HIS A 681 -11.16 -24.79 2.94
#